data_AF-G1S690-F1
#
_entry.id   AF-G1S690-F1
#
_cell.length_a   1.000
_cell.length_b   1.000
_cell.length_c   1.000
_cell.angle_alpha   90.00
_cell.angle_beta   90.00
_cell.angle_gamma   90.00
#
_symmetry.space_group_name_H-M   'P 1'
#
loop_
_entity.id
_entity.type
_entity.pdbx_description
1 polymer ?
#
loop_
_entity_poly.entity_id
_entity_poly.type
_entity_poly.pdbx_seq_one_letter_code
_entity_poly.pdbx_strand_id
1 'polypeptide(L)'
;MFAKLKKKIAEETAVAQRSGGATRIPRSVSKESVASMGADSGDDFASDGSSSREDLSSQLLRRNEQIRKLEARLSDYAEQVRNLQKIKEKLEIALEKHQDSSMRKFQEQNETFQANRAKMAEGLALALARKDQEWSEKMDQLEKEKSILTAQLQEMKNQSMNLFQRRDELDELEGFQQQELSKIKHMLLKKEESLGKMEQELEARTRELSRTQEELMNSSQMSSDLSQKLEELQRHYSTLEEQRDHVIASKTGAESKITALEQKEQELQALIQQLSIDLQKVTAETQEKEDIITHLQEKVASLEKRLEQNLSGEEHVQELLKEKTLAEQNLEDTRQQLLAARSSQARAINTLETRVRELEQTLQASEEQLQQSKGVVAAQEAQIQELAAANQESSRVQQQALALEQQFLERTQALEAQIMALERARAADQTAAEQGMRQLEQENAALKESRNEYERSLQNHQFELKKLKEEWSQREIVSVAMAQALEEVRKQREEFQQQAANLTAIIDEKEQNLREKTKVLLQKEQEILQLERGHNSALLQIHQLQAELEALRTLKAEEAAVVAEQEDLLRLRGPLQAEALSVNESHVMTSRAMQDPVFQRTPNGEVGAMDLTQLQKEKQDLEQQLLEKNKTIKQMQQRMLELRKTLQKELKIRPDNELFEAREKPGPEMANMAPSVTNNADLTDAREINFEYLKHVVLKFMSCRESEAFHLIKAVSVLLNFSQEEENMLKETLEYKMSWFGSKPAPKGSIRPSISNPRIPWS
;
A
#
# COMPACT_ATOMS: atom_id res chain seq x y z
N MET A 1 4.78 -48.88 26.48
CA MET A 1 4.12 -49.95 27.25
C MET A 1 2.59 -49.94 27.05
N PHE A 2 2.07 -50.07 25.82
CA PHE A 2 0.63 -49.90 25.55
C PHE A 2 -0.19 -51.19 25.38
N ALA A 3 0.45 -52.35 25.16
CA ALA A 3 -0.25 -53.62 24.97
C ALA A 3 -0.89 -54.21 26.24
N LYS A 4 -0.42 -53.82 27.44
CA LYS A 4 -0.89 -54.40 28.72
C LYS A 4 -2.18 -53.76 29.27
N LEU A 5 -2.59 -52.58 28.82
CA LEU A 5 -3.86 -51.97 29.25
C LEU A 5 -5.08 -52.57 28.53
N LYS A 6 -4.98 -52.84 27.22
CA LYS A 6 -6.13 -53.32 26.43
C LYS A 6 -6.71 -54.66 26.90
N LYS A 7 -5.94 -55.51 27.58
CA LYS A 7 -6.48 -56.75 28.17
C LYS A 7 -7.35 -56.49 29.41
N LYS A 8 -6.97 -55.55 30.28
CA LYS A 8 -7.66 -55.37 31.58
C LYS A 8 -9.05 -54.74 31.44
N ILE A 9 -9.27 -53.89 30.42
CA ILE A 9 -10.55 -53.22 30.17
C ILE A 9 -11.64 -54.20 29.65
N ALA A 10 -11.24 -55.37 29.11
CA ALA A 10 -12.15 -56.37 28.56
C ALA A 10 -12.69 -57.37 29.59
N GLU A 11 -12.11 -57.44 30.80
CA GLU A 11 -12.49 -58.42 31.84
C GLU A 11 -13.40 -57.82 32.94
N GLU A 12 -13.43 -56.48 33.12
CA GLU A 12 -14.24 -55.82 34.16
C GLU A 12 -15.64 -55.34 33.68
N THR A 13 -15.93 -55.33 32.38
CA THR A 13 -17.22 -54.83 31.82
C THR A 13 -18.33 -55.90 31.71
N ALA A 14 -18.12 -57.09 32.28
CA ALA A 14 -18.95 -58.27 32.01
C ALA A 14 -19.99 -58.66 33.08
N VAL A 15 -20.05 -57.98 34.24
CA VAL A 15 -21.02 -58.33 35.32
C VAL A 15 -21.57 -57.10 36.05
N ALA A 16 -22.64 -56.48 35.52
CA ALA A 16 -23.71 -55.81 36.31
C ALA A 16 -24.80 -55.13 35.44
N GLN A 17 -25.79 -55.86 34.91
CA GLN A 17 -27.18 -55.37 34.77
C GLN A 17 -28.14 -56.45 34.25
N ARG A 18 -29.04 -56.92 35.12
CA ARG A 18 -30.41 -57.35 34.75
C ARG A 18 -31.37 -56.91 35.84
N SER A 19 -32.50 -56.35 35.44
CA SER A 19 -33.52 -55.76 36.32
C SER A 19 -34.81 -56.59 36.32
N GLY A 20 -35.53 -56.56 37.44
CA GLY A 20 -36.95 -56.94 37.54
C GLY A 20 -37.28 -58.44 37.50
N GLY A 21 -37.74 -58.99 38.64
CA GLY A 21 -38.27 -60.36 38.67
C GLY A 21 -38.78 -60.83 40.05
N ALA A 22 -40.09 -60.73 40.26
CA ALA A 22 -40.91 -61.50 41.21
C ALA A 22 -40.41 -61.76 42.65
N THR A 23 -40.83 -60.87 43.57
CA THR A 23 -41.49 -61.18 44.85
C THR A 23 -41.50 -62.65 45.35
N ARG A 24 -40.77 -62.96 46.45
CA ARG A 24 -41.21 -63.90 47.51
C ARG A 24 -40.27 -63.92 48.73
N ILE A 25 -40.73 -63.43 49.89
CA ILE A 25 -40.20 -63.76 51.22
C ILE A 25 -41.36 -63.79 52.25
N PRO A 26 -41.64 -64.94 52.88
CA PRO A 26 -42.22 -65.04 54.22
C PRO A 26 -41.12 -65.44 55.22
N ARG A 27 -40.85 -64.61 56.24
CA ARG A 27 -41.35 -64.77 57.62
C ARG A 27 -40.95 -66.10 58.28
N SER A 28 -40.02 -66.01 59.24
CA SER A 28 -39.81 -67.00 60.31
C SER A 28 -40.66 -66.65 61.55
N VAL A 29 -40.66 -67.55 62.55
CA VAL A 29 -41.34 -67.52 63.87
C VAL A 29 -42.89 -67.56 63.85
N SER A 30 -43.60 -68.21 64.79
CA SER A 30 -43.27 -69.32 65.72
C SER A 30 -44.54 -69.88 66.38
N LYS A 31 -44.42 -71.07 67.00
CA LYS A 31 -45.28 -71.67 68.05
C LYS A 31 -46.62 -72.34 67.67
N GLU A 32 -46.69 -73.61 68.10
CA GLU A 32 -47.78 -74.27 68.86
C GLU A 32 -49.23 -74.19 68.37
N SER A 33 -49.76 -75.37 68.02
CA SER A 33 -51.19 -75.67 68.07
C SER A 33 -51.36 -77.07 68.68
N VAL A 34 -51.92 -77.14 69.89
CA VAL A 34 -52.25 -78.40 70.56
C VAL A 34 -53.67 -78.78 70.15
N ALA A 35 -53.86 -80.00 69.63
CA ALA A 35 -55.16 -80.45 69.13
C ALA A 35 -56.12 -80.82 70.29
N SER A 36 -57.39 -80.43 70.12
CA SER A 36 -58.48 -80.82 71.02
C SER A 36 -58.94 -82.25 70.75
N MET A 37 -59.24 -83.03 71.80
CA MET A 37 -59.99 -84.28 71.70
C MET A 37 -60.91 -84.49 72.91
N GLY A 38 -62.13 -84.93 72.62
CA GLY A 38 -62.92 -85.87 73.44
C GLY A 38 -63.27 -85.49 74.88
N ALA A 39 -64.51 -85.06 75.10
CA ALA A 39 -65.21 -85.40 76.33
C ALA A 39 -65.87 -86.78 76.18
N ASP A 40 -66.04 -87.51 77.28
CA ASP A 40 -66.88 -88.72 77.35
C ASP A 40 -67.72 -88.71 78.65
N SER A 41 -68.76 -89.53 78.69
CA SER A 41 -69.86 -89.50 79.66
C SER A 41 -69.68 -90.46 80.84
N GLY A 42 -70.50 -90.31 81.89
CA GLY A 42 -70.48 -91.17 83.07
C GLY A 42 -71.32 -90.65 84.24
N ASP A 43 -72.63 -90.51 84.04
CA ASP A 43 -73.59 -90.31 85.14
C ASP A 43 -74.05 -91.67 85.69
N ASP A 44 -74.16 -91.81 87.01
CA ASP A 44 -74.77 -92.98 87.65
C ASP A 44 -75.19 -92.64 89.10
N PHE A 45 -76.45 -92.24 89.29
CA PHE A 45 -77.03 -91.92 90.60
C PHE A 45 -78.20 -92.86 90.90
N ALA A 46 -77.91 -93.99 91.54
CA ALA A 46 -78.93 -94.93 91.99
C ALA A 46 -79.82 -94.27 93.06
N SER A 47 -81.11 -94.13 92.76
CA SER A 47 -82.12 -93.60 93.67
C SER A 47 -82.98 -94.74 94.19
N ASP A 48 -83.16 -94.83 95.50
CA ASP A 48 -84.35 -95.45 96.09
C ASP A 48 -84.70 -94.75 97.41
N GLY A 49 -85.99 -94.68 97.73
CA GLY A 49 -86.50 -93.83 98.81
C GLY A 49 -87.92 -93.33 98.56
N SER A 50 -88.89 -94.20 98.87
CA SER A 50 -90.32 -93.94 98.68
C SER A 50 -90.85 -92.77 99.53
N SER A 51 -91.33 -91.71 98.87
CA SER A 51 -92.18 -90.66 99.46
C SER A 51 -93.41 -90.40 98.56
N SER A 52 -94.46 -89.83 99.15
CA SER A 52 -95.76 -89.64 98.51
C SER A 52 -95.81 -88.41 97.58
N ARG A 53 -96.90 -88.35 96.80
CA ARG A 53 -97.08 -87.51 95.61
C ARG A 53 -96.84 -86.00 95.81
N GLU A 54 -97.11 -85.46 96.99
CA GLU A 54 -96.88 -84.04 97.32
C GLU A 54 -95.39 -83.63 97.34
N ASP A 55 -94.51 -84.50 97.81
CA ASP A 55 -93.14 -84.13 98.26
C ASP A 55 -92.22 -83.77 97.08
N LEU A 56 -92.36 -84.51 95.97
CA LEU A 56 -91.64 -84.30 94.71
C LEU A 56 -91.80 -82.88 94.15
N SER A 57 -92.98 -82.27 94.32
CA SER A 57 -93.29 -80.94 93.79
C SER A 57 -92.44 -79.86 94.45
N SER A 58 -92.20 -79.97 95.77
CA SER A 58 -91.38 -79.03 96.54
C SER A 58 -89.88 -79.15 96.19
N GLN A 59 -89.41 -80.37 95.92
CA GLN A 59 -88.03 -80.58 95.47
C GLN A 59 -87.82 -80.06 94.03
N LEU A 60 -88.79 -80.29 93.13
CA LEU A 60 -88.80 -79.71 91.78
C LEU A 60 -88.76 -78.19 91.81
N LEU A 61 -89.54 -77.53 92.67
CA LEU A 61 -89.53 -76.07 92.78
C LEU A 61 -88.16 -75.52 93.21
N ARG A 62 -87.50 -76.18 94.17
CA ARG A 62 -86.14 -75.82 94.63
C ARG A 62 -85.07 -76.10 93.56
N ARG A 63 -85.15 -77.23 92.86
CA ARG A 63 -84.29 -77.55 91.70
C ARG A 63 -84.45 -76.48 90.60
N ASN A 64 -85.69 -76.12 90.24
CA ASN A 64 -85.97 -75.08 89.24
C ASN A 64 -85.47 -73.68 89.65
N GLU A 65 -85.48 -73.37 90.95
CA GLU A 65 -84.92 -72.13 91.50
C GLU A 65 -83.38 -72.12 91.49
N GLN A 66 -82.74 -73.27 91.76
CA GLN A 66 -81.29 -73.43 91.60
C GLN A 66 -80.87 -73.39 90.12
N ILE A 67 -81.64 -74.02 89.23
CA ILE A 67 -81.45 -73.96 87.77
C ILE A 67 -81.51 -72.51 87.30
N ARG A 68 -82.56 -71.74 87.62
CA ARG A 68 -82.64 -70.32 87.24
C ARG A 68 -81.49 -69.46 87.79
N LYS A 69 -80.91 -69.80 88.95
CA LYS A 69 -79.71 -69.13 89.50
C LYS A 69 -78.41 -69.55 88.80
N LEU A 70 -78.32 -70.78 88.30
CA LEU A 70 -77.21 -71.25 87.47
C LEU A 70 -77.32 -70.68 86.05
N GLU A 71 -78.51 -70.65 85.45
CA GLU A 71 -78.81 -70.01 84.17
C GLU A 71 -78.46 -68.51 84.18
N ALA A 72 -78.84 -67.78 85.23
CA ALA A 72 -78.46 -66.38 85.40
C ALA A 72 -76.94 -66.21 85.44
N ARG A 73 -76.23 -66.98 86.28
CA ARG A 73 -74.76 -66.95 86.34
C ARG A 73 -74.09 -67.35 85.01
N LEU A 74 -74.66 -68.32 84.29
CA LEU A 74 -74.14 -68.78 83.01
C LEU A 74 -74.38 -67.71 81.92
N SER A 75 -75.49 -66.97 81.99
CA SER A 75 -75.72 -65.76 81.20
C SER A 75 -74.71 -64.65 81.54
N ASP A 76 -74.45 -64.39 82.82
CA ASP A 76 -73.46 -63.41 83.29
C ASP A 76 -72.05 -63.77 82.81
N TYR A 77 -71.65 -65.04 82.90
CA TYR A 77 -70.37 -65.52 82.36
C TYR A 77 -70.34 -65.44 80.83
N ALA A 78 -71.43 -65.77 80.13
CA ALA A 78 -71.51 -65.60 78.69
C ALA A 78 -71.47 -64.11 78.27
N GLU A 79 -71.95 -63.19 79.11
CA GLU A 79 -71.82 -61.73 78.93
C GLU A 79 -70.37 -61.28 79.16
N GLN A 80 -69.74 -61.73 80.23
CA GLN A 80 -68.32 -61.47 80.52
C GLN A 80 -67.43 -61.98 79.38
N VAL A 81 -67.65 -63.19 78.87
CA VAL A 81 -66.94 -63.74 77.70
C VAL A 81 -67.20 -62.89 76.44
N ARG A 82 -68.45 -62.51 76.15
CA ARG A 82 -68.78 -61.60 75.04
C ARG A 82 -68.09 -60.24 75.17
N ASN A 83 -67.93 -59.72 76.39
CA ASN A 83 -67.29 -58.42 76.63
C ASN A 83 -65.76 -58.51 76.61
N LEU A 84 -65.16 -59.57 77.14
CA LEU A 84 -63.74 -59.87 77.01
C LEU A 84 -63.36 -60.08 75.53
N GLN A 85 -64.19 -60.77 74.75
CA GLN A 85 -63.99 -60.95 73.31
C GLN A 85 -64.03 -59.61 72.55
N LYS A 86 -65.01 -58.73 72.82
CA LYS A 86 -65.04 -57.36 72.27
C LYS A 86 -63.83 -56.50 72.69
N ILE A 87 -63.29 -56.71 73.89
CA ILE A 87 -62.08 -56.01 74.37
C ILE A 87 -60.85 -56.54 73.62
N LYS A 88 -60.73 -57.87 73.48
CA LYS A 88 -59.69 -58.53 72.69
C LYS A 88 -59.70 -58.03 71.24
N GLU A 89 -60.84 -58.04 70.55
CA GLU A 89 -60.98 -57.56 69.17
C GLU A 89 -60.56 -56.09 69.03
N LYS A 90 -60.92 -55.23 69.99
CA LYS A 90 -60.48 -53.82 70.01
C LYS A 90 -58.97 -53.69 70.21
N LEU A 91 -58.37 -54.51 71.05
CA LEU A 91 -56.92 -54.53 71.28
C LEU A 91 -56.16 -55.10 70.07
N GLU A 92 -56.71 -56.10 69.39
CA GLU A 92 -56.17 -56.66 68.14
C GLU A 92 -56.21 -55.61 67.02
N ILE A 93 -57.34 -54.92 66.82
CA ILE A 93 -57.48 -53.81 65.85
C ILE A 93 -56.56 -52.62 66.21
N ALA A 94 -56.35 -52.33 67.50
CA ALA A 94 -55.44 -51.28 67.93
C ALA A 94 -53.97 -51.66 67.70
N LEU A 95 -53.60 -52.91 67.97
CA LEU A 95 -52.27 -53.46 67.74
C LEU A 95 -51.95 -53.53 66.24
N GLU A 96 -52.90 -53.99 65.42
CA GLU A 96 -52.78 -54.00 63.96
C GLU A 96 -52.57 -52.59 63.43
N LYS A 97 -53.43 -51.62 63.79
CA LYS A 97 -53.26 -50.20 63.39
C LYS A 97 -51.94 -49.59 63.86
N HIS A 98 -51.43 -49.98 65.03
CA HIS A 98 -50.13 -49.53 65.51
C HIS A 98 -48.98 -50.16 64.70
N GLN A 99 -49.04 -51.46 64.40
CA GLN A 99 -48.08 -52.14 63.52
C GLN A 99 -48.09 -51.55 62.12
N ASP A 100 -49.27 -51.28 61.56
CA ASP A 100 -49.46 -50.65 60.26
C ASP A 100 -48.89 -49.22 60.21
N SER A 101 -49.15 -48.41 61.23
CA SER A 101 -48.59 -47.06 61.33
C SER A 101 -47.06 -47.09 61.50
N SER A 102 -46.53 -48.05 62.25
CA SER A 102 -45.08 -48.26 62.40
C SER A 102 -44.44 -48.70 61.08
N MET A 103 -45.08 -49.64 60.36
CA MET A 103 -44.59 -50.12 59.06
C MET A 103 -44.59 -49.00 58.01
N ARG A 104 -45.66 -48.20 57.94
CA ARG A 104 -45.74 -47.04 57.03
C ARG A 104 -44.69 -45.98 57.36
N LYS A 105 -44.49 -45.62 58.63
CA LYS A 105 -43.41 -44.71 59.04
C LYS A 105 -42.02 -45.24 58.65
N PHE A 106 -41.78 -46.54 58.77
CA PHE A 106 -40.52 -47.16 58.32
C PHE A 106 -40.39 -47.15 56.79
N GLN A 107 -41.48 -47.37 56.05
CA GLN A 107 -41.51 -47.25 54.58
C GLN A 107 -41.24 -45.81 54.14
N GLU A 108 -41.95 -44.82 54.69
CA GLU A 108 -41.76 -43.38 54.46
C GLU A 108 -40.31 -42.93 54.76
N GLN A 109 -39.71 -43.41 55.86
CA GLN A 109 -38.31 -43.16 56.18
C GLN A 109 -37.37 -43.80 55.14
N ASN A 110 -37.58 -45.06 54.80
CA ASN A 110 -36.77 -45.73 53.77
C ASN A 110 -36.91 -45.06 52.38
N GLU A 111 -38.12 -44.66 51.97
CA GLU A 111 -38.37 -43.96 50.72
C GLU A 111 -37.70 -42.58 50.70
N THR A 112 -37.77 -41.82 51.79
CA THR A 112 -37.07 -40.52 51.90
C THR A 112 -35.55 -40.68 51.93
N PHE A 113 -35.00 -41.72 52.57
CA PHE A 113 -33.57 -42.05 52.47
C PHE A 113 -33.16 -42.44 51.05
N GLN A 114 -33.96 -43.26 50.34
CA GLN A 114 -33.68 -43.64 48.96
C GLN A 114 -33.79 -42.44 48.01
N ALA A 115 -34.79 -41.57 48.16
CA ALA A 115 -34.95 -40.35 47.38
C ALA A 115 -33.81 -39.35 47.63
N ASN A 116 -33.35 -39.20 48.88
CA ASN A 116 -32.20 -38.35 49.20
C ASN A 116 -30.89 -38.91 48.63
N ARG A 117 -30.70 -40.24 48.65
CA ARG A 117 -29.57 -40.91 48.00
C ARG A 117 -29.61 -40.77 46.47
N ALA A 118 -30.79 -40.86 45.85
CA ALA A 118 -30.97 -40.64 44.43
C ALA A 118 -30.61 -39.20 44.03
N LYS A 119 -31.16 -38.19 44.73
CA LYS A 119 -30.83 -36.77 44.51
C LYS A 119 -29.33 -36.47 44.69
N MET A 120 -28.65 -37.14 45.62
CA MET A 120 -27.20 -37.01 45.78
C MET A 120 -26.44 -37.61 44.59
N ALA A 121 -26.86 -38.77 44.09
CA ALA A 121 -26.26 -39.40 42.90
C ALA A 121 -26.51 -38.57 41.63
N GLU A 122 -27.71 -38.04 41.44
CA GLU A 122 -28.08 -37.11 40.36
C GLU A 122 -27.25 -35.82 40.43
N GLY A 123 -27.10 -35.23 41.63
CA GLY A 123 -26.28 -34.04 41.84
C GLY A 123 -24.80 -34.26 41.50
N LEU A 124 -24.25 -35.43 41.84
CA LEU A 124 -22.89 -35.82 41.46
C LEU A 124 -22.76 -36.07 39.95
N ALA A 125 -23.74 -36.74 39.33
CA ALA A 125 -23.76 -36.97 37.88
C ALA A 125 -23.84 -35.65 37.09
N LEU A 126 -24.67 -34.70 37.53
CA LEU A 126 -24.75 -33.36 36.95
C LEU A 126 -23.47 -32.53 37.15
N ALA A 127 -22.79 -32.70 38.28
CA ALA A 127 -21.50 -32.06 38.54
C ALA A 127 -20.40 -32.61 37.62
N LEU A 128 -20.37 -33.93 37.39
CA LEU A 128 -19.46 -34.57 36.43
C LEU A 128 -19.76 -34.13 34.99
N ALA A 129 -21.02 -34.22 34.54
CA ALA A 129 -21.42 -33.80 33.19
C ALA A 129 -21.07 -32.33 32.88
N ARG A 130 -21.22 -31.42 33.87
CA ARG A 130 -20.76 -30.03 33.74
C ARG A 130 -19.24 -29.91 33.63
N LYS A 131 -18.48 -30.74 34.35
CA LYS A 131 -17.02 -30.76 34.24
C LYS A 131 -16.54 -31.33 32.91
N ASP A 132 -17.20 -32.37 32.40
CA ASP A 132 -16.91 -32.93 31.08
C ASP A 132 -17.21 -31.90 29.97
N GLN A 133 -18.32 -31.16 30.08
CA GLN A 133 -18.61 -30.02 29.20
C GLN A 133 -17.53 -28.92 29.31
N GLU A 134 -17.18 -28.47 30.52
CA GLU A 134 -16.11 -27.48 30.75
C GLU A 134 -14.74 -27.92 30.20
N TRP A 135 -14.48 -29.23 30.07
CA TRP A 135 -13.26 -29.76 29.46
C TRP A 135 -13.38 -29.85 27.94
N SER A 136 -14.56 -30.21 27.40
CA SER A 136 -14.84 -30.17 25.96
C SER A 136 -14.68 -28.76 25.40
N GLU A 137 -15.30 -27.76 26.03
CA GLU A 137 -15.22 -26.35 25.60
C GLU A 137 -13.78 -25.82 25.61
N LYS A 138 -12.95 -26.26 26.57
CA LYS A 138 -11.51 -25.94 26.60
C LYS A 138 -10.71 -26.66 25.53
N MET A 139 -11.03 -27.92 25.22
CA MET A 139 -10.43 -28.66 24.11
C MET A 139 -10.78 -27.99 22.77
N ASP A 140 -12.05 -27.65 22.53
CA ASP A 140 -12.50 -26.95 21.33
C ASP A 140 -11.80 -25.59 21.16
N GLN A 141 -11.56 -24.87 22.27
CA GLN A 141 -10.82 -23.61 22.25
C GLN A 141 -9.33 -23.81 21.94
N LEU A 142 -8.68 -24.80 22.55
CA LEU A 142 -7.27 -25.13 22.28
C LEU A 142 -7.07 -25.66 20.85
N GLU A 143 -8.03 -26.38 20.28
CA GLU A 143 -7.98 -26.82 18.88
C GLU A 143 -8.16 -25.66 17.90
N LYS A 144 -9.04 -24.69 18.20
CA LYS A 144 -9.14 -23.42 17.44
C LYS A 144 -7.82 -22.65 17.49
N GLU A 145 -7.26 -22.40 18.67
CA GLU A 145 -5.99 -21.69 18.85
C GLU A 145 -4.84 -22.40 18.12
N LYS A 146 -4.74 -23.73 18.26
CA LYS A 146 -3.79 -24.56 17.51
C LYS A 146 -3.95 -24.40 16.00
N SER A 147 -5.19 -24.44 15.48
CA SER A 147 -5.44 -24.30 14.04
C SER A 147 -5.00 -22.92 13.51
N ILE A 148 -5.32 -21.84 14.24
CA ILE A 148 -4.92 -20.47 13.92
C ILE A 148 -3.39 -20.34 13.90
N LEU A 149 -2.71 -20.86 14.94
CA LEU A 149 -1.24 -20.85 15.01
C LEU A 149 -0.60 -21.66 13.87
N THR A 150 -1.17 -22.80 13.48
CA THR A 150 -0.67 -23.56 12.32
C THR A 150 -0.91 -22.84 10.99
N ALA A 151 -2.02 -22.12 10.84
CA ALA A 151 -2.29 -21.30 9.66
C ALA A 151 -1.29 -20.13 9.56
N GLN A 152 -1.07 -19.39 10.65
CA GLN A 152 -0.08 -18.32 10.74
C GLN A 152 1.34 -18.82 10.45
N LEU A 153 1.74 -19.99 10.98
CA LEU A 153 3.05 -20.57 10.72
C LEU A 153 3.22 -20.95 9.23
N GLN A 154 2.18 -21.53 8.62
CA GLN A 154 2.20 -21.84 7.18
C GLN A 154 2.18 -20.58 6.31
N GLU A 155 1.48 -19.52 6.73
CA GLU A 155 1.50 -18.22 6.04
C GLU A 155 2.88 -17.58 6.11
N MET A 156 3.49 -17.46 7.30
CA MET A 156 4.85 -16.97 7.48
C MET A 156 5.87 -17.77 6.66
N LYS A 157 5.69 -19.09 6.54
CA LYS A 157 6.50 -19.96 5.67
C LYS A 157 6.30 -19.62 4.19
N ASN A 158 5.06 -19.43 3.74
CA ASN A 158 4.76 -19.04 2.36
C ASN A 158 5.33 -17.64 2.05
N GLN A 159 5.18 -16.66 2.95
CA GLN A 159 5.77 -15.33 2.83
C GLN A 159 7.30 -15.41 2.75
N SER A 160 7.95 -16.24 3.56
CA SER A 160 9.40 -16.46 3.52
C SER A 160 9.86 -17.11 2.20
N MET A 161 9.11 -18.08 1.66
CA MET A 161 9.41 -18.65 0.33
C MET A 161 9.24 -17.61 -0.80
N ASN A 162 8.19 -16.79 -0.74
CA ASN A 162 7.97 -15.72 -1.72
C ASN A 162 9.08 -14.67 -1.65
N LEU A 163 9.56 -14.29 -0.45
CA LEU A 163 10.69 -13.38 -0.28
C LEU A 163 12.01 -13.97 -0.81
N PHE A 164 12.20 -15.28 -0.71
CA PHE A 164 13.35 -15.97 -1.31
C PHE A 164 13.27 -15.93 -2.84
N GLN A 165 12.12 -16.28 -3.42
CA GLN A 165 11.90 -16.21 -4.88
C GLN A 165 12.07 -14.78 -5.42
N ARG A 166 11.53 -13.76 -4.73
CA ARG A 166 11.75 -12.35 -5.09
C ARG A 166 13.22 -11.93 -5.00
N ARG A 167 14.02 -12.57 -4.16
CA ARG A 167 15.46 -12.33 -4.10
C ARG A 167 16.17 -13.01 -5.27
N ASP A 168 15.85 -14.26 -5.58
CA ASP A 168 16.41 -14.97 -6.74
C ASP A 168 16.11 -14.19 -8.04
N GLU A 169 14.88 -13.70 -8.21
CA GLU A 169 14.48 -12.81 -9.32
C GLU A 169 15.29 -11.51 -9.37
N LEU A 170 15.61 -10.90 -8.21
CA LEU A 170 16.43 -9.68 -8.14
C LEU A 170 17.89 -9.96 -8.46
N ASP A 171 18.47 -11.02 -7.91
CA ASP A 171 19.86 -11.43 -8.16
C ASP A 171 20.05 -11.81 -9.66
N GLU A 172 19.04 -12.41 -10.32
CA GLU A 172 19.01 -12.60 -11.78
C GLU A 172 18.94 -11.27 -12.55
N LEU A 173 18.05 -10.34 -12.15
CA LEU A 173 17.90 -9.03 -12.78
C LEU A 173 19.17 -8.15 -12.65
N GLU A 174 19.85 -8.18 -11.49
CA GLU A 174 21.17 -7.55 -11.33
C GLU A 174 22.21 -8.19 -12.26
N GLY A 175 22.19 -9.52 -12.43
CA GLY A 175 23.02 -10.23 -13.41
C GLY A 175 22.81 -9.74 -14.84
N PHE A 176 21.55 -9.58 -15.28
CA PHE A 176 21.24 -9.03 -16.59
C PHE A 176 21.66 -7.56 -16.74
N GLN A 177 21.41 -6.71 -15.73
CA GLN A 177 21.84 -5.31 -15.72
C GLN A 177 23.37 -5.20 -15.84
N GLN A 178 24.11 -6.00 -15.08
CA GLN A 178 25.57 -6.02 -15.13
C GLN A 178 26.09 -6.51 -16.50
N GLN A 179 25.37 -7.41 -17.17
CA GLN A 179 25.67 -7.83 -18.54
C GLN A 179 25.45 -6.69 -19.55
N GLU A 180 24.33 -5.96 -19.46
CA GLU A 180 24.04 -4.82 -20.34
C GLU A 180 25.01 -3.64 -20.10
N LEU A 181 25.32 -3.32 -18.84
CA LEU A 181 26.35 -2.33 -18.50
C LEU A 181 27.72 -2.71 -19.09
N SER A 182 28.06 -4.00 -19.08
CA SER A 182 29.30 -4.51 -19.71
C SER A 182 29.27 -4.39 -21.24
N LYS A 183 28.14 -4.66 -21.90
CA LYS A 183 27.94 -4.45 -23.35
C LYS A 183 28.06 -2.97 -23.70
N ILE A 184 27.37 -2.10 -22.97
CA ILE A 184 27.39 -0.63 -23.16
C ILE A 184 28.82 -0.11 -22.97
N LYS A 185 29.52 -0.50 -21.90
CA LYS A 185 30.92 -0.12 -21.67
C LYS A 185 31.84 -0.55 -22.83
N HIS A 186 31.66 -1.76 -23.36
CA HIS A 186 32.43 -2.24 -24.51
C HIS A 186 32.12 -1.47 -25.81
N MET A 187 30.85 -1.08 -26.03
CA MET A 187 30.46 -0.25 -27.17
C MET A 187 31.00 1.17 -27.06
N LEU A 188 30.93 1.79 -25.87
CA LEU A 188 31.48 3.12 -25.60
C LEU A 188 33.00 3.13 -25.82
N LEU A 189 33.74 2.20 -25.23
CA LEU A 189 35.20 2.12 -25.37
C LEU A 189 35.62 1.90 -26.84
N LYS A 190 34.88 1.07 -27.60
CA LYS A 190 35.06 0.95 -29.06
C LYS A 190 34.74 2.24 -29.83
N LYS A 191 33.79 3.05 -29.35
CA LYS A 191 33.44 4.34 -29.96
C LYS A 191 34.51 5.39 -29.66
N GLU A 192 35.01 5.45 -28.43
CA GLU A 192 36.16 6.27 -28.01
C GLU A 192 37.42 5.91 -28.84
N GLU A 193 37.73 4.62 -28.99
CA GLU A 193 38.80 4.16 -29.88
C GLU A 193 38.61 4.59 -31.35
N SER A 194 37.36 4.63 -31.85
CA SER A 194 37.07 5.07 -33.22
C SER A 194 37.12 6.60 -33.38
N LEU A 195 36.75 7.34 -32.33
CA LEU A 195 36.82 8.80 -32.27
C LEU A 195 38.29 9.23 -32.28
N GLY A 196 39.12 8.68 -31.39
CA GLY A 196 40.55 9.02 -31.33
C GLY A 196 41.33 8.71 -32.61
N LYS A 197 40.90 7.71 -33.39
CA LYS A 197 41.44 7.45 -34.74
C LYS A 197 41.02 8.54 -35.73
N MET A 198 39.74 8.92 -35.75
CA MET A 198 39.24 10.02 -36.59
C MET A 198 39.86 11.37 -36.21
N GLU A 199 40.14 11.62 -34.92
CA GLU A 199 40.86 12.81 -34.46
C GLU A 199 42.31 12.83 -34.92
N GLN A 200 43.02 11.69 -34.86
CA GLN A 200 44.38 11.54 -35.40
C GLN A 200 44.43 11.70 -36.92
N GLU A 201 43.44 11.18 -37.65
CA GLU A 201 43.29 11.38 -39.10
C GLU A 201 42.99 12.85 -39.43
N LEU A 202 42.11 13.52 -38.68
CA LEU A 202 41.80 14.94 -38.86
C LEU A 202 43.03 15.82 -38.59
N GLU A 203 43.77 15.55 -37.52
CA GLU A 203 45.02 16.27 -37.20
C GLU A 203 46.08 16.01 -38.28
N ALA A 204 46.17 14.78 -38.82
CA ALA A 204 47.03 14.47 -39.95
C ALA A 204 46.64 15.27 -41.20
N ARG A 205 45.36 15.34 -41.57
CA ARG A 205 44.87 16.17 -42.68
C ARG A 205 45.11 17.65 -42.45
N THR A 206 44.99 18.13 -41.22
CA THR A 206 45.30 19.54 -40.86
C THR A 206 46.79 19.83 -41.07
N ARG A 207 47.66 18.91 -40.64
CA ARG A 207 49.12 18.99 -40.84
C ARG A 207 49.58 18.76 -42.28
N GLU A 208 48.75 18.16 -43.13
CA GLU A 208 48.96 18.11 -44.59
C GLU A 208 48.54 19.43 -45.24
N LEU A 209 47.35 19.94 -44.91
CA LEU A 209 46.79 21.18 -45.45
C LEU A 209 47.66 22.40 -45.11
N SER A 210 48.21 22.47 -43.90
CA SER A 210 49.12 23.57 -43.54
C SER A 210 50.39 23.56 -44.39
N ARG A 211 50.95 22.38 -44.71
CA ARG A 211 52.12 22.25 -45.59
C ARG A 211 51.80 22.63 -47.03
N THR A 212 50.68 22.16 -47.59
CA THR A 212 50.31 22.53 -48.96
C THR A 212 49.98 24.03 -49.07
N GLN A 213 49.52 24.65 -47.99
CA GLN A 213 49.35 26.10 -47.90
C GLN A 213 50.70 26.85 -47.81
N GLU A 214 51.69 26.35 -47.04
CA GLU A 214 53.06 26.88 -47.04
C GLU A 214 53.74 26.73 -48.41
N GLU A 215 53.60 25.57 -49.06
CA GLU A 215 54.10 25.29 -50.42
C GLU A 215 53.45 26.21 -51.45
N LEU A 216 52.13 26.45 -51.36
CA LEU A 216 51.41 27.39 -52.22
C LEU A 216 51.87 28.84 -51.98
N MET A 217 52.06 29.27 -50.74
CA MET A 217 52.59 30.59 -50.41
C MET A 217 54.00 30.78 -51.01
N ASN A 218 54.90 29.81 -50.82
CA ASN A 218 56.24 29.81 -51.39
C ASN A 218 56.21 29.86 -52.93
N SER A 219 55.34 29.05 -53.56
CA SER A 219 55.14 29.05 -55.02
C SER A 219 54.61 30.40 -55.53
N SER A 220 53.67 31.02 -54.81
CA SER A 220 53.12 32.34 -55.16
C SER A 220 54.17 33.45 -55.05
N GLN A 221 55.04 33.41 -54.04
CA GLN A 221 56.17 34.34 -53.90
C GLN A 221 57.16 34.15 -55.06
N MET A 222 57.56 32.92 -55.37
CA MET A 222 58.43 32.63 -56.51
C MET A 222 57.84 33.09 -57.85
N SER A 223 56.52 32.99 -58.02
CA SER A 223 55.80 33.51 -59.19
C SER A 223 55.81 35.05 -59.24
N SER A 224 55.66 35.72 -58.09
CA SER A 224 55.79 37.17 -57.97
C SER A 224 57.21 37.65 -58.31
N ASP A 225 58.23 37.01 -57.76
CA ASP A 225 59.65 37.29 -58.01
C ASP A 225 60.03 37.10 -59.49
N LEU A 226 59.45 36.08 -60.15
CA LEU A 226 59.63 35.84 -61.59
C LEU A 226 58.89 36.88 -62.44
N SER A 227 57.70 37.29 -62.02
CA SER A 227 56.90 38.32 -62.69
C SER A 227 57.60 39.69 -62.64
N GLN A 228 58.15 40.07 -61.49
CA GLN A 228 58.95 41.29 -61.34
C GLN A 228 60.18 41.27 -62.28
N LYS A 229 60.92 40.16 -62.34
CA LYS A 229 62.06 39.99 -63.25
C LYS A 229 61.65 40.05 -64.73
N LEU A 230 60.46 39.57 -65.07
CA LEU A 230 59.89 39.72 -66.41
C LEU A 230 59.58 41.19 -66.74
N GLU A 231 58.99 41.95 -65.82
CA GLU A 231 58.81 43.39 -66.03
C GLU A 231 60.14 44.16 -66.14
N GLU A 232 61.14 43.81 -65.32
CA GLU A 232 62.49 44.40 -65.38
C GLU A 232 63.15 44.13 -66.73
N LEU A 233 63.10 42.88 -67.21
CA LEU A 233 63.54 42.51 -68.56
C LEU A 233 62.76 43.26 -69.65
N GLN A 234 61.43 43.37 -69.52
CA GLN A 234 60.59 44.08 -70.49
C GLN A 234 60.94 45.58 -70.55
N ARG A 235 61.18 46.24 -69.41
CA ARG A 235 61.68 47.62 -69.34
C ARG A 235 63.03 47.75 -70.04
N HIS A 236 63.96 46.82 -69.81
CA HIS A 236 65.25 46.81 -70.49
C HIS A 236 65.12 46.61 -72.02
N TYR A 237 64.22 45.74 -72.48
CA TYR A 237 63.93 45.59 -73.91
C TYR A 237 63.37 46.87 -74.52
N SER A 238 62.42 47.56 -73.86
CA SER A 238 61.90 48.84 -74.33
C SER A 238 62.98 49.92 -74.42
N THR A 239 63.86 50.06 -73.41
CA THR A 239 64.98 51.02 -73.49
C THR A 239 66.00 50.67 -74.58
N LEU A 240 66.25 49.38 -74.85
CA LEU A 240 67.09 48.95 -75.97
C LEU A 240 66.43 49.21 -77.33
N GLU A 241 65.11 49.10 -77.41
CA GLU A 241 64.30 49.44 -78.59
C GLU A 241 64.32 50.96 -78.86
N GLU A 242 64.12 51.80 -77.84
CA GLU A 242 64.29 53.25 -77.92
C GLU A 242 65.70 53.66 -78.39
N GLN A 243 66.74 53.00 -77.86
CA GLN A 243 68.13 53.23 -78.30
C GLN A 243 68.38 52.79 -79.75
N ARG A 244 67.85 51.62 -80.15
CA ARG A 244 67.90 51.13 -81.54
C ARG A 244 67.25 52.14 -82.48
N ASP A 245 66.07 52.63 -82.15
CA ASP A 245 65.31 53.53 -83.02
C ASP A 245 65.92 54.93 -83.08
N HIS A 246 66.53 55.42 -81.99
CA HIS A 246 67.36 56.62 -82.02
C HIS A 246 68.59 56.46 -82.94
N VAL A 247 69.25 55.30 -82.92
CA VAL A 247 70.37 54.99 -83.83
C VAL A 247 69.90 54.87 -85.28
N ILE A 248 68.72 54.28 -85.54
CA ILE A 248 68.13 54.21 -86.89
C ILE A 248 67.77 55.61 -87.41
N ALA A 249 67.17 56.47 -86.58
CA ALA A 249 66.87 57.86 -86.92
C ALA A 249 68.14 58.68 -87.20
N SER A 250 69.20 58.49 -86.39
CA SER A 250 70.51 59.11 -86.61
C SER A 250 71.16 58.63 -87.92
N LYS A 251 71.11 57.31 -88.19
CA LYS A 251 71.64 56.69 -89.42
C LYS A 251 70.90 57.19 -90.66
N THR A 252 69.57 57.15 -90.68
CA THR A 252 68.76 57.65 -91.82
C THR A 252 68.91 59.17 -92.01
N GLY A 253 69.09 59.93 -90.93
CA GLY A 253 69.45 61.35 -90.99
C GLY A 253 70.86 61.62 -91.52
N ALA A 254 71.80 60.69 -91.36
CA ALA A 254 73.12 60.73 -91.97
C ALA A 254 73.07 60.32 -93.45
N GLU A 255 72.33 59.27 -93.80
CA GLU A 255 72.10 58.81 -95.18
C GLU A 255 71.39 59.88 -96.03
N SER A 256 70.46 60.61 -95.41
CA SER A 256 69.81 61.78 -96.04
C SER A 256 70.76 62.95 -96.27
N LYS A 257 71.81 63.12 -95.44
CA LYS A 257 72.88 64.11 -95.67
C LYS A 257 73.87 63.64 -96.74
N ILE A 258 74.19 62.35 -96.77
CA ILE A 258 75.05 61.75 -97.79
C ILE A 258 74.39 61.92 -99.17
N THR A 259 73.13 61.50 -99.33
CA THR A 259 72.41 61.66 -100.60
C THR A 259 72.22 63.13 -101.03
N ALA A 260 72.05 64.07 -100.09
CA ALA A 260 72.04 65.50 -100.39
C ALA A 260 73.43 66.04 -100.81
N LEU A 261 74.53 65.47 -100.29
CA LEU A 261 75.89 65.78 -100.70
C LEU A 261 76.22 65.16 -102.06
N GLU A 262 75.79 63.92 -102.33
CA GLU A 262 75.90 63.27 -103.65
C GLU A 262 75.13 64.05 -104.73
N GLN A 263 73.95 64.59 -104.41
CA GLN A 263 73.23 65.49 -105.32
C GLN A 263 74.00 66.79 -105.57
N LYS A 264 74.63 67.38 -104.54
CA LYS A 264 75.48 68.57 -104.69
C LYS A 264 76.77 68.28 -105.48
N GLU A 265 77.33 67.09 -105.34
CA GLU A 265 78.45 66.62 -106.16
C GLU A 265 78.01 66.47 -107.62
N GLN A 266 76.84 65.89 -107.90
CA GLN A 266 76.28 65.80 -109.25
C GLN A 266 75.97 67.17 -109.87
N GLU A 267 75.44 68.12 -109.11
CA GLU A 267 75.26 69.52 -109.55
C GLU A 267 76.60 70.18 -109.93
N LEU A 268 77.64 70.00 -109.10
CA LEU A 268 78.98 70.52 -109.37
C LEU A 268 79.62 69.83 -110.57
N GLN A 269 79.43 68.51 -110.72
CA GLN A 269 79.90 67.72 -111.86
C GLN A 269 79.26 68.23 -113.17
N ALA A 270 77.95 68.51 -113.16
CA ALA A 270 77.23 69.09 -114.28
C ALA A 270 77.69 70.52 -114.60
N LEU A 271 77.93 71.35 -113.58
CA LEU A 271 78.52 72.68 -113.75
C LEU A 271 79.93 72.64 -114.36
N ILE A 272 80.78 71.68 -113.96
CA ILE A 272 82.12 71.47 -114.52
C ILE A 272 82.04 70.99 -115.98
N GLN A 273 81.09 70.12 -116.32
CA GLN A 273 80.83 69.70 -117.70
C GLN A 273 80.35 70.88 -118.56
N GLN A 274 79.40 71.67 -118.06
CA GLN A 274 78.94 72.88 -118.74
C GLN A 274 80.08 73.89 -118.95
N LEU A 275 80.91 74.15 -117.93
CA LEU A 275 82.06 75.04 -118.03
C LEU A 275 83.10 74.54 -119.05
N SER A 276 83.24 73.21 -119.18
CA SER A 276 84.12 72.58 -120.17
C SER A 276 83.57 72.71 -121.60
N ILE A 277 82.25 72.61 -121.78
CA ILE A 277 81.58 72.86 -123.07
C ILE A 277 81.71 74.34 -123.46
N ASP A 278 81.49 75.26 -122.52
CA ASP A 278 81.66 76.70 -122.74
C ASP A 278 83.11 77.06 -123.04
N LEU A 279 84.09 76.44 -122.38
CA LEU A 279 85.51 76.60 -122.69
C LEU A 279 85.84 76.08 -124.10
N GLN A 280 85.36 74.89 -124.48
CA GLN A 280 85.54 74.35 -125.83
C GLN A 280 84.92 75.28 -126.89
N LYS A 281 83.72 75.81 -126.63
CA LYS A 281 83.06 76.79 -127.50
C LYS A 281 83.88 78.07 -127.64
N VAL A 282 84.41 78.63 -126.55
CA VAL A 282 85.29 79.80 -126.59
C VAL A 282 86.56 79.51 -127.38
N THR A 283 87.17 78.32 -127.24
CA THR A 283 88.35 77.95 -128.06
C THR A 283 88.05 77.83 -129.55
N ALA A 284 86.84 77.36 -129.91
CA ALA A 284 86.39 77.35 -131.30
C ALA A 284 86.13 78.78 -131.83
N GLU A 285 85.49 79.64 -131.03
CA GLU A 285 85.28 81.07 -131.35
C GLU A 285 86.57 81.90 -131.41
N THR A 286 87.68 81.43 -130.84
CA THR A 286 89.03 81.99 -131.10
C THR A 286 89.65 81.43 -132.37
N GLN A 287 89.54 80.12 -132.63
CA GLN A 287 90.05 79.52 -133.86
C GLN A 287 89.39 80.11 -135.11
N GLU A 288 88.07 80.33 -135.08
CA GLU A 288 87.34 81.00 -136.17
C GLU A 288 87.87 82.43 -136.43
N LYS A 289 88.32 83.14 -135.38
CA LYS A 289 88.93 84.48 -135.51
C LYS A 289 90.38 84.40 -136.00
N GLU A 290 91.12 83.36 -135.64
CA GLU A 290 92.44 83.03 -136.21
C GLU A 290 92.32 82.77 -137.73
N ASP A 291 91.32 82.01 -138.15
CA ASP A 291 91.02 81.69 -139.55
C ASP A 291 90.53 82.92 -140.34
N ILE A 292 89.83 83.86 -139.70
CA ILE A 292 89.50 85.17 -140.28
C ILE A 292 90.77 86.03 -140.47
N ILE A 293 91.76 85.94 -139.57
CA ILE A 293 93.03 86.66 -139.69
C ILE A 293 93.87 86.10 -140.85
N THR A 294 93.95 84.77 -141.01
CA THR A 294 94.64 84.16 -142.17
C THR A 294 93.92 84.49 -143.47
N HIS A 295 92.57 84.44 -143.51
CA HIS A 295 91.81 84.86 -144.69
C HIS A 295 92.04 86.34 -145.07
N LEU A 296 92.20 87.24 -144.09
CA LEU A 296 92.55 88.64 -144.35
C LEU A 296 93.98 88.81 -144.89
N GLN A 297 94.94 87.98 -144.46
CA GLN A 297 96.30 87.96 -144.99
C GLN A 297 96.34 87.46 -146.45
N GLU A 298 95.58 86.40 -146.76
CA GLU A 298 95.42 85.92 -148.15
C GLU A 298 94.70 86.94 -149.05
N LYS A 299 93.79 87.75 -148.50
CA LYS A 299 93.10 88.82 -149.23
C LYS A 299 94.03 89.94 -149.69
N VAL A 300 95.08 90.23 -148.92
CA VAL A 300 96.13 91.18 -149.33
C VAL A 300 96.97 90.57 -150.46
N ALA A 301 97.40 89.31 -150.34
CA ALA A 301 98.21 88.63 -151.35
C ALA A 301 97.48 88.33 -152.68
N SER A 302 96.15 88.30 -152.68
CA SER A 302 95.33 88.02 -153.87
C SER A 302 94.87 89.27 -154.62
N LEU A 303 94.75 90.43 -153.96
CA LEU A 303 94.37 91.69 -154.62
C LEU A 303 95.45 92.25 -155.58
N GLU A 304 96.71 91.82 -155.44
CA GLU A 304 97.79 92.17 -156.37
C GLU A 304 97.76 91.36 -157.69
N LYS A 305 96.88 90.35 -157.83
CA LYS A 305 97.03 89.34 -158.89
C LYS A 305 95.73 88.92 -159.61
N ARG A 306 95.54 89.54 -160.78
CA ARG A 306 94.58 89.22 -161.87
C ARG A 306 93.12 89.64 -161.67
N LEU A 307 92.80 90.79 -162.27
CA LEU A 307 91.46 91.21 -162.65
C LEU A 307 91.28 90.89 -164.16
N GLU A 308 90.61 89.79 -164.54
CA GLU A 308 90.09 89.56 -165.92
C GLU A 308 89.18 88.30 -166.09
N GLN A 309 87.86 88.55 -166.25
CA GLN A 309 86.88 87.96 -167.22
C GLN A 309 86.46 86.45 -167.25
N ASN A 310 85.34 86.12 -166.58
CA ASN A 310 83.97 85.81 -167.12
C ASN A 310 83.57 84.65 -168.10
N LEU A 311 82.50 83.92 -167.71
CA LEU A 311 81.30 83.40 -168.49
C LEU A 311 81.50 82.27 -169.56
N SER A 312 80.52 81.47 -170.06
CA SER A 312 79.10 81.09 -169.77
C SER A 312 78.72 79.86 -170.68
N GLY A 313 77.58 79.12 -170.64
CA GLY A 313 76.39 79.05 -169.77
C GLY A 313 75.05 78.97 -170.56
N GLU A 314 74.31 77.82 -170.59
CA GLU A 314 73.07 77.63 -171.40
C GLU A 314 72.08 76.56 -170.86
N GLU A 315 70.76 76.71 -171.09
CA GLU A 315 69.66 75.80 -170.63
C GLU A 315 68.51 75.65 -171.65
N HIS A 316 67.98 74.44 -171.90
CA HIS A 316 66.65 74.24 -172.56
C HIS A 316 65.98 72.84 -172.42
N VAL A 317 66.05 72.18 -171.25
CA VAL A 317 65.47 70.82 -171.04
C VAL A 317 64.48 70.75 -169.86
N GLN A 318 64.29 71.82 -169.09
CA GLN A 318 63.65 71.77 -167.76
C GLN A 318 62.14 71.48 -167.71
N GLU A 319 61.39 71.54 -168.83
CA GLU A 319 59.92 71.47 -168.76
C GLU A 319 59.37 70.04 -168.66
N LEU A 320 60.02 69.05 -169.28
CA LEU A 320 59.62 67.64 -169.21
C LEU A 320 59.78 67.00 -167.82
N LEU A 321 60.47 67.66 -166.89
CA LEU A 321 60.62 67.17 -165.51
C LEU A 321 59.43 67.51 -164.59
N LYS A 322 58.59 68.49 -164.97
CA LYS A 322 57.55 69.05 -164.08
C LYS A 322 56.28 68.19 -163.98
N GLU A 323 55.94 67.42 -165.02
CA GLU A 323 54.78 66.51 -164.96
C GLU A 323 55.07 65.25 -164.14
N LYS A 324 56.31 64.75 -164.16
CA LYS A 324 56.72 63.57 -163.38
C LYS A 324 56.53 63.80 -161.87
N THR A 325 56.97 64.94 -161.36
CA THR A 325 56.94 65.25 -159.92
C THR A 325 55.52 65.32 -159.36
N LEU A 326 54.53 65.79 -160.15
CA LEU A 326 53.14 65.88 -159.68
C LEU A 326 52.50 64.49 -159.45
N ALA A 327 52.86 63.49 -160.26
CA ALA A 327 52.38 62.12 -160.07
C ALA A 327 53.06 61.43 -158.87
N GLU A 328 54.36 61.71 -158.64
CA GLU A 328 55.10 61.19 -157.49
C GLU A 328 54.58 61.77 -156.16
N GLN A 329 54.19 63.05 -156.14
CA GLN A 329 53.61 63.73 -154.97
C GLN A 329 52.32 63.05 -154.45
N ASN A 330 51.33 62.82 -155.33
CA ASN A 330 50.03 62.23 -154.95
C ASN A 330 50.15 60.80 -154.39
N LEU A 331 51.16 60.04 -154.84
CA LEU A 331 51.42 58.68 -154.36
C LEU A 331 52.13 58.66 -152.99
N GLU A 332 52.76 59.77 -152.61
CA GLU A 332 53.36 59.94 -151.28
C GLU A 332 52.34 60.48 -150.27
N ASP A 333 51.49 61.44 -150.65
CA ASP A 333 50.41 61.96 -149.77
C ASP A 333 49.46 60.84 -149.32
N THR A 334 49.11 59.91 -150.22
CA THR A 334 48.26 58.75 -149.90
C THR A 334 48.95 57.74 -148.97
N ARG A 335 50.28 57.59 -149.05
CA ARG A 335 51.06 56.80 -148.08
C ARG A 335 51.09 57.45 -146.71
N GLN A 336 51.28 58.77 -146.65
CA GLN A 336 51.32 59.50 -145.37
C GLN A 336 49.97 59.47 -144.66
N GLN A 337 48.85 59.57 -145.38
CA GLN A 337 47.51 59.37 -144.82
C GLN A 337 47.33 57.95 -144.25
N LEU A 338 47.79 56.92 -144.96
CA LEU A 338 47.66 55.52 -144.52
C LEU A 338 48.58 55.22 -143.30
N LEU A 339 49.77 55.80 -143.25
CA LEU A 339 50.65 55.76 -142.07
C LEU A 339 50.04 56.51 -140.88
N ALA A 340 49.43 57.68 -141.10
CA ALA A 340 48.74 58.43 -140.05
C ALA A 340 47.58 57.62 -139.46
N ALA A 341 46.74 57.01 -140.30
CA ALA A 341 45.66 56.11 -139.89
C ALA A 341 46.17 54.87 -139.14
N ARG A 342 47.23 54.24 -139.62
CA ARG A 342 47.87 53.11 -138.92
C ARG A 342 48.43 53.52 -137.55
N SER A 343 48.96 54.74 -137.43
CA SER A 343 49.46 55.29 -136.16
C SER A 343 48.34 55.61 -135.16
N SER A 344 47.15 56.03 -135.61
CA SER A 344 46.01 56.30 -134.73
C SER A 344 45.34 55.00 -134.31
N GLN A 345 45.23 54.01 -135.21
CA GLN A 345 44.77 52.66 -134.88
C GLN A 345 45.71 51.98 -133.87
N ALA A 346 47.04 52.06 -134.04
CA ALA A 346 48.00 51.53 -133.07
C ALA A 346 47.90 52.20 -131.71
N ARG A 347 47.69 53.53 -131.66
CA ARG A 347 47.42 54.25 -130.40
C ARG A 347 46.12 53.79 -129.74
N ALA A 348 45.04 53.65 -130.51
CA ALA A 348 43.76 53.17 -130.00
C ALA A 348 43.85 51.73 -129.45
N ILE A 349 44.58 50.84 -130.13
CA ILE A 349 44.85 49.48 -129.66
C ILE A 349 45.65 49.53 -128.34
N ASN A 350 46.75 50.28 -128.26
CA ASN A 350 47.51 50.44 -127.01
C ASN A 350 46.64 50.96 -125.85
N THR A 351 45.74 51.93 -126.08
CA THR A 351 44.82 52.46 -125.05
C THR A 351 43.72 51.46 -124.65
N LEU A 352 43.34 50.54 -125.54
CA LEU A 352 42.46 49.42 -125.19
C LEU A 352 43.22 48.34 -124.41
N GLU A 353 44.46 48.02 -124.79
CA GLU A 353 45.30 47.05 -124.09
C GLU A 353 45.71 47.50 -122.68
N THR A 354 45.93 48.80 -122.44
CA THR A 354 46.13 49.31 -121.07
C THR A 354 44.84 49.20 -120.28
N ARG A 355 43.70 49.59 -120.84
CA ARG A 355 42.38 49.44 -120.19
C ARG A 355 42.01 47.99 -119.87
N VAL A 356 42.34 47.04 -120.74
CA VAL A 356 42.15 45.61 -120.46
C VAL A 356 43.00 45.19 -119.27
N ARG A 357 44.30 45.54 -119.25
CA ARG A 357 45.19 45.24 -118.10
C ARG A 357 44.77 45.92 -116.80
N GLU A 358 44.28 47.16 -116.86
CA GLU A 358 43.71 47.89 -115.72
C GLU A 358 42.43 47.20 -115.20
N LEU A 359 41.56 46.71 -116.10
CA LEU A 359 40.36 45.95 -115.74
C LEU A 359 40.70 44.56 -115.18
N GLU A 360 41.69 43.86 -115.73
CA GLU A 360 42.19 42.58 -115.22
C GLU A 360 42.78 42.74 -113.82
N GLN A 361 43.61 43.76 -113.59
CA GLN A 361 44.16 44.05 -112.26
C GLN A 361 43.10 44.45 -111.24
N THR A 362 42.11 45.27 -111.62
CA THR A 362 41.01 45.64 -110.71
C THR A 362 40.06 44.48 -110.44
N LEU A 363 39.82 43.60 -111.43
CA LEU A 363 39.07 42.37 -111.24
C LEU A 363 39.80 41.44 -110.26
N GLN A 364 41.08 41.14 -110.48
CA GLN A 364 41.86 40.29 -109.58
C GLN A 364 41.90 40.85 -108.15
N ALA A 365 42.14 42.16 -107.99
CA ALA A 365 42.09 42.81 -106.68
C ALA A 365 40.70 42.69 -106.01
N SER A 366 39.61 42.72 -106.78
CA SER A 366 38.25 42.51 -106.26
C SER A 366 37.97 41.05 -105.89
N GLU A 367 38.53 40.08 -106.62
CA GLU A 367 38.44 38.65 -106.28
C GLU A 367 39.25 38.32 -105.03
N GLU A 368 40.46 38.87 -104.89
CA GLU A 368 41.28 38.74 -103.68
C GLU A 368 40.60 39.38 -102.47
N GLN A 369 40.01 40.58 -102.59
CA GLN A 369 39.21 41.19 -101.54
C GLN A 369 37.95 40.37 -101.19
N LEU A 370 37.25 39.84 -102.19
CA LEU A 370 36.09 38.96 -101.98
C LEU A 370 36.49 37.66 -101.27
N GLN A 371 37.67 37.10 -101.57
CA GLN A 371 38.18 35.89 -100.94
C GLN A 371 38.64 36.14 -99.50
N GLN A 372 39.28 37.29 -99.23
CA GLN A 372 39.57 37.73 -97.86
C GLN A 372 38.28 37.95 -97.07
N SER A 373 37.29 38.62 -97.65
CA SER A 373 35.97 38.84 -97.04
C SER A 373 35.25 37.54 -96.69
N LYS A 374 35.22 36.56 -97.62
CA LYS A 374 34.70 35.20 -97.34
C LYS A 374 35.45 34.52 -96.18
N GLY A 375 36.77 34.67 -96.09
CA GLY A 375 37.58 34.16 -94.98
C GLY A 375 37.19 34.79 -93.64
N VAL A 376 36.98 36.11 -93.60
CA VAL A 376 36.51 36.83 -92.40
C VAL A 376 35.09 36.40 -92.01
N VAL A 377 34.17 36.27 -92.97
CA VAL A 377 32.80 35.80 -92.70
C VAL A 377 32.81 34.37 -92.16
N ALA A 378 33.56 33.45 -92.76
CA ALA A 378 33.67 32.07 -92.26
C ALA A 378 34.27 31.99 -90.84
N ALA A 379 35.25 32.85 -90.52
CA ALA A 379 35.79 32.96 -89.17
C ALA A 379 34.76 33.52 -88.16
N GLN A 380 33.96 34.51 -88.56
CA GLN A 380 32.88 35.06 -87.74
C GLN A 380 31.75 34.04 -87.53
N GLU A 381 31.36 33.29 -88.56
CA GLU A 381 30.37 32.20 -88.45
C GLU A 381 30.84 31.09 -87.51
N ALA A 382 32.12 30.69 -87.58
CA ALA A 382 32.71 29.74 -86.65
C ALA A 382 32.70 30.26 -85.21
N GLN A 383 33.07 31.53 -84.99
CA GLN A 383 33.05 32.16 -83.67
C GLN A 383 31.63 32.29 -83.09
N ILE A 384 30.62 32.55 -83.94
CA ILE A 384 29.20 32.56 -83.54
C ILE A 384 28.74 31.15 -83.14
N GLN A 385 29.16 30.11 -83.87
CA GLN A 385 28.84 28.71 -83.51
C GLN A 385 29.50 28.29 -82.20
N GLU A 386 30.76 28.68 -81.96
CA GLU A 386 31.47 28.41 -80.70
C GLU A 386 30.81 29.12 -79.51
N LEU A 387 30.44 30.40 -79.66
CA LEU A 387 29.68 31.14 -78.65
C LEU A 387 28.29 30.53 -78.40
N ALA A 388 27.61 30.05 -79.44
CA ALA A 388 26.32 29.36 -79.30
C ALA A 388 26.45 28.02 -78.54
N ALA A 389 27.52 27.25 -78.81
CA ALA A 389 27.81 26.02 -78.08
C ALA A 389 28.16 26.29 -76.61
N ALA A 390 29.02 27.29 -76.33
CA ALA A 390 29.35 27.71 -74.97
C ALA A 390 28.12 28.19 -74.19
N ASN A 391 27.19 28.90 -74.82
CA ASN A 391 25.94 29.34 -74.21
C ASN A 391 24.99 28.17 -73.92
N GLN A 392 24.90 27.16 -74.81
CA GLN A 392 24.14 25.94 -74.53
C GLN A 392 24.72 25.17 -73.34
N GLU A 393 26.04 25.04 -73.25
CA GLU A 393 26.67 24.33 -72.14
C GLU A 393 26.55 25.10 -70.81
N SER A 394 26.70 26.42 -70.84
CA SER A 394 26.40 27.30 -69.69
C SER A 394 24.96 27.10 -69.19
N SER A 395 23.98 27.05 -70.11
CA SER A 395 22.57 26.77 -69.78
C SER A 395 22.38 25.37 -69.16
N ARG A 396 23.07 24.34 -69.64
CA ARG A 396 23.05 22.99 -69.02
C ARG A 396 23.64 22.99 -67.61
N VAL A 397 24.81 23.61 -67.42
CA VAL A 397 25.47 23.72 -66.11
C VAL A 397 24.59 24.50 -65.14
N GLN A 398 23.93 25.57 -65.59
CA GLN A 398 23.01 26.35 -64.78
C GLN A 398 21.74 25.56 -64.40
N GLN A 399 21.18 24.75 -65.31
CA GLN A 399 20.08 23.84 -65.00
C GLN A 399 20.49 22.74 -64.00
N GLN A 400 21.70 22.18 -64.13
CA GLN A 400 22.23 21.21 -63.17
C GLN A 400 22.48 21.85 -61.79
N ALA A 401 23.00 23.07 -61.74
CA ALA A 401 23.18 23.83 -60.51
C ALA A 401 21.84 24.07 -59.80
N LEU A 402 20.82 24.56 -60.51
CA LEU A 402 19.48 24.77 -59.95
C LEU A 402 18.83 23.46 -59.44
N ALA A 403 19.03 22.35 -60.15
CA ALA A 403 18.53 21.04 -59.71
C ALA A 403 19.24 20.53 -58.44
N LEU A 404 20.56 20.77 -58.32
CA LEU A 404 21.33 20.45 -57.11
C LEU A 404 20.95 21.37 -55.94
N GLU A 405 20.76 22.68 -56.17
CA GLU A 405 20.27 23.63 -55.17
C GLU A 405 18.91 23.22 -54.62
N GLN A 406 17.97 22.81 -55.49
CA GLN A 406 16.68 22.26 -55.06
C GLN A 406 16.85 20.98 -54.22
N GLN A 407 17.70 20.04 -54.65
CA GLN A 407 17.96 18.82 -53.89
C GLN A 407 18.60 19.09 -52.51
N PHE A 408 19.51 20.08 -52.41
CA PHE A 408 20.08 20.50 -51.13
C PHE A 408 19.05 21.21 -50.25
N LEU A 409 18.17 22.04 -50.82
CA LEU A 409 17.10 22.72 -50.09
C LEU A 409 16.08 21.72 -49.52
N GLU A 410 15.59 20.78 -50.33
CA GLU A 410 14.69 19.70 -49.89
C GLU A 410 15.33 18.86 -48.78
N ARG A 411 16.61 18.49 -48.94
CA ARG A 411 17.35 17.74 -47.91
C ARG A 411 17.55 18.54 -46.62
N THR A 412 17.73 19.86 -46.72
CA THR A 412 17.85 20.74 -45.55
C THR A 412 16.52 20.82 -44.81
N GLN A 413 15.41 21.10 -45.51
CA GLN A 413 14.06 21.12 -44.93
C GLN A 413 13.67 19.77 -44.29
N ALA A 414 14.05 18.65 -44.92
CA ALA A 414 13.82 17.32 -44.36
C ALA A 414 14.61 17.06 -43.06
N LEU A 415 15.83 17.59 -42.94
CA LEU A 415 16.63 17.52 -41.72
C LEU A 415 16.11 18.47 -40.63
N GLU A 416 15.71 19.69 -40.98
CA GLU A 416 15.06 20.64 -40.06
C GLU A 416 13.75 20.07 -39.50
N ALA A 417 12.93 19.42 -40.33
CA ALA A 417 11.73 18.73 -39.90
C ALA A 417 12.02 17.56 -38.94
N GLN A 418 13.10 16.80 -39.17
CA GLN A 418 13.55 15.74 -38.26
C GLN A 418 14.07 16.31 -36.93
N ILE A 419 14.86 17.38 -36.96
CA ILE A 419 15.34 18.08 -35.75
C ILE A 419 14.14 18.56 -34.93
N MET A 420 13.20 19.30 -35.53
CA MET A 420 11.99 19.74 -34.84
C MET A 420 11.09 18.59 -34.35
N ALA A 421 11.13 17.40 -34.97
CA ALA A 421 10.42 16.23 -34.47
C ALA A 421 11.11 15.63 -33.23
N LEU A 422 12.43 15.50 -33.27
CA LEU A 422 13.25 15.02 -32.15
C LEU A 422 13.23 15.98 -30.95
N GLU A 423 13.21 17.29 -31.18
CA GLU A 423 13.06 18.31 -30.14
C GLU A 423 11.69 18.21 -29.44
N ARG A 424 10.60 18.02 -30.20
CA ARG A 424 9.27 17.82 -29.62
C ARG A 424 9.16 16.50 -28.85
N ALA A 425 9.77 15.42 -29.36
CA ALA A 425 9.84 14.15 -28.64
C ALA A 425 10.60 14.31 -27.32
N ARG A 426 11.81 14.88 -27.35
CA ARG A 426 12.63 15.16 -26.16
C ARG A 426 11.92 16.06 -25.15
N ALA A 427 11.17 17.07 -25.61
CA ALA A 427 10.37 17.93 -24.74
C ALA A 427 9.22 17.15 -24.09
N ALA A 428 8.52 16.29 -24.84
CA ALA A 428 7.49 15.42 -24.29
C ALA A 428 8.07 14.46 -23.24
N ASP A 429 9.16 13.76 -23.56
CA ASP A 429 9.88 12.85 -22.66
C ASP A 429 10.33 13.57 -21.38
N GLN A 430 10.86 14.80 -21.50
CA GLN A 430 11.22 15.62 -20.34
C GLN A 430 9.99 15.96 -19.49
N THR A 431 8.87 16.39 -20.08
CA THR A 431 7.65 16.68 -19.31
C THR A 431 7.06 15.45 -18.63
N ALA A 432 7.17 14.26 -19.26
CA ALA A 432 6.77 12.99 -18.68
C ALA A 432 7.68 12.59 -17.50
N ALA A 433 9.00 12.75 -17.65
CA ALA A 433 9.97 12.51 -16.57
C ALA A 433 9.75 13.47 -15.38
N GLU A 434 9.49 14.75 -15.63
CA GLU A 434 9.15 15.72 -14.58
C GLU A 434 7.81 15.40 -13.90
N GLN A 435 6.81 14.89 -14.64
CA GLN A 435 5.54 14.45 -14.04
C GLN A 435 5.73 13.21 -13.16
N GLY A 436 6.49 12.21 -13.62
CA GLY A 436 6.85 11.03 -12.83
C GLY A 436 7.67 11.39 -11.58
N MET A 437 8.60 12.34 -11.69
CA MET A 437 9.34 12.86 -10.53
C MET A 437 8.40 13.49 -9.50
N ARG A 438 7.49 14.38 -9.92
CA ARG A 438 6.50 15.01 -9.02
C ARG A 438 5.55 14.00 -8.38
N GLN A 439 5.18 12.93 -9.09
CA GLN A 439 4.38 11.83 -8.53
C GLN A 439 5.17 11.07 -7.45
N LEU A 440 6.41 10.68 -7.73
CA LEU A 440 7.28 10.02 -6.76
C LEU A 440 7.59 10.91 -5.54
N GLU A 441 7.71 12.23 -5.71
CA GLU A 441 7.84 13.18 -4.60
C GLU A 441 6.59 13.21 -3.71
N GLN A 442 5.39 13.18 -4.31
CA GLN A 442 4.12 13.14 -3.58
C GLN A 442 3.92 11.80 -2.85
N GLU A 443 4.25 10.68 -3.49
CA GLU A 443 4.22 9.35 -2.86
C GLU A 443 5.21 9.26 -1.69
N ASN A 444 6.44 9.77 -1.86
CA ASN A 444 7.42 9.83 -0.78
C ASN A 444 6.96 10.74 0.38
N ALA A 445 6.25 11.85 0.09
CA ALA A 445 5.64 12.68 1.12
C ALA A 445 4.57 11.92 1.92
N ALA A 446 3.63 11.24 1.24
CA ALA A 446 2.56 10.45 1.89
C ALA A 446 3.12 9.24 2.68
N LEU A 447 4.14 8.56 2.16
CA LEU A 447 4.85 7.49 2.88
C LEU A 447 5.59 8.02 4.12
N LYS A 448 6.14 9.24 4.05
CA LYS A 448 6.78 9.91 5.19
C LYS A 448 5.75 10.36 6.24
N GLU A 449 4.59 10.86 5.83
CA GLU A 449 3.52 11.25 6.74
C GLU A 449 2.92 10.06 7.48
N SER A 450 2.56 8.99 6.77
CA SER A 450 2.07 7.74 7.36
C SER A 450 3.13 7.06 8.26
N ARG A 451 4.42 7.06 7.86
CA ARG A 451 5.51 6.66 8.77
C ARG A 451 5.51 7.48 10.06
N ASN A 452 5.42 8.81 9.96
CA ASN A 452 5.39 9.69 11.14
C ASN A 452 4.15 9.43 12.02
N GLU A 453 3.04 8.97 11.46
CA GLU A 453 1.84 8.55 12.20
C GLU A 453 2.05 7.23 12.95
N TYR A 454 2.66 6.23 12.30
CA TYR A 454 3.05 4.99 12.98
C TYR A 454 4.08 5.24 14.08
N GLU A 455 5.05 6.14 13.88
CA GLU A 455 6.00 6.54 14.93
C GLU A 455 5.30 7.22 16.12
N ARG A 456 4.34 8.13 15.87
CA ARG A 456 3.51 8.76 16.91
C ARG A 456 2.65 7.74 17.66
N SER A 457 2.02 6.81 16.96
CA SER A 457 1.21 5.73 17.56
C SER A 457 2.06 4.79 18.42
N LEU A 458 3.25 4.42 17.94
CA LEU A 458 4.22 3.62 18.69
C LEU A 458 4.71 4.33 19.95
N GLN A 459 4.96 5.64 19.89
CA GLN A 459 5.33 6.45 21.08
C GLN A 459 4.19 6.49 22.10
N ASN A 460 2.94 6.63 21.66
CA ASN A 460 1.77 6.58 22.54
C ASN A 460 1.66 5.22 23.25
N HIS A 461 1.73 4.10 22.51
CA HIS A 461 1.69 2.76 23.11
C HIS A 461 2.88 2.48 24.03
N GLN A 462 4.08 3.01 23.74
CA GLN A 462 5.21 2.94 24.67
C GLN A 462 4.96 3.73 25.97
N PHE A 463 4.26 4.87 25.91
CA PHE A 463 3.86 5.63 27.08
C PHE A 463 2.78 4.91 27.90
N GLU A 464 1.74 4.38 27.24
CA GLU A 464 0.70 3.56 27.88
C GLU A 464 1.30 2.33 28.56
N LEU A 465 2.24 1.64 27.93
CA LEU A 465 2.92 0.46 28.47
C LEU A 465 3.81 0.80 29.68
N LYS A 466 4.43 1.98 29.72
CA LYS A 466 5.12 2.50 30.92
C LYS A 466 4.12 2.75 32.06
N LYS A 467 3.05 3.50 31.78
CA LYS A 467 1.98 3.80 32.75
C LYS A 467 1.35 2.52 33.33
N LEU A 468 1.09 1.51 32.50
CA LEU A 468 0.54 0.23 32.95
C LEU A 468 1.53 -0.57 33.81
N LYS A 469 2.85 -0.48 33.56
CA LYS A 469 3.88 -1.07 34.44
C LYS A 469 3.97 -0.34 35.78
N GLU A 470 3.86 0.99 35.78
CA GLU A 470 3.83 1.80 37.00
C GLU A 470 2.57 1.50 37.82
N GLU A 471 1.39 1.44 37.20
CA GLU A 471 0.14 1.00 37.85
C GLU A 471 0.23 -0.44 38.38
N TRP A 472 0.87 -1.36 37.64
CA TRP A 472 1.03 -2.75 38.09
C TRP A 472 1.96 -2.84 39.29
N SER A 473 3.09 -2.13 39.29
CA SER A 473 4.03 -2.07 40.43
C SER A 473 3.38 -1.41 41.66
N GLN A 474 2.56 -0.38 41.49
CA GLN A 474 1.77 0.20 42.58
C GLN A 474 0.77 -0.81 43.16
N ARG A 475 0.09 -1.60 42.32
CA ARG A 475 -0.82 -2.68 42.76
C ARG A 475 -0.07 -3.82 43.45
N GLU A 476 1.15 -4.15 43.01
CA GLU A 476 2.03 -5.12 43.65
C GLU A 476 2.42 -4.66 45.07
N ILE A 477 2.87 -3.41 45.23
CA ILE A 477 3.19 -2.80 46.53
C ILE A 477 1.98 -2.85 47.48
N VAL A 478 0.79 -2.47 47.00
CA VAL A 478 -0.45 -2.53 47.80
C VAL A 478 -0.83 -3.97 48.15
N SER A 479 -0.64 -4.93 47.23
CA SER A 479 -0.90 -6.35 47.49
C SER A 479 0.04 -6.93 48.55
N VAL A 480 1.33 -6.58 48.51
CA VAL A 480 2.32 -6.98 49.53
C VAL A 480 1.99 -6.38 50.90
N ALA A 481 1.64 -5.09 50.96
CA ALA A 481 1.22 -4.44 52.21
C ALA A 481 -0.07 -5.07 52.78
N MET A 482 -1.04 -5.40 51.92
CA MET A 482 -2.27 -6.10 52.32
C MET A 482 -1.97 -7.51 52.86
N ALA A 483 -1.04 -8.24 52.24
CA ALA A 483 -0.61 -9.56 52.71
C ALA A 483 0.13 -9.48 54.07
N GLN A 484 0.95 -8.45 54.28
CA GLN A 484 1.61 -8.19 55.57
C GLN A 484 0.60 -7.89 56.67
N ALA A 485 -0.37 -6.99 56.42
CA ALA A 485 -1.42 -6.67 57.39
C ALA A 485 -2.30 -7.88 57.74
N LEU A 486 -2.61 -8.75 56.76
CA LEU A 486 -3.33 -10.01 57.02
C LEU A 486 -2.51 -10.99 57.87
N GLU A 487 -1.18 -10.99 57.73
CA GLU A 487 -0.28 -11.83 58.53
C GLU A 487 -0.11 -11.31 59.97
N GLU A 488 -0.10 -9.99 60.17
CA GLU A 488 -0.16 -9.37 61.50
C GLU A 488 -1.48 -9.69 62.21
N VAL A 489 -2.61 -9.60 61.51
CA VAL A 489 -3.93 -9.99 62.04
C VAL A 489 -4.01 -11.50 62.36
N ARG A 490 -3.33 -12.36 61.58
CA ARG A 490 -3.19 -13.79 61.93
C ARG A 490 -2.43 -14.00 63.23
N LYS A 491 -1.27 -13.35 63.40
CA LYS A 491 -0.47 -13.43 64.63
C LYS A 491 -1.24 -12.95 65.85
N GLN A 492 -1.90 -11.79 65.76
CA GLN A 492 -2.77 -11.30 66.84
C GLN A 492 -3.90 -12.30 67.16
N ARG A 493 -4.53 -12.91 66.15
CA ARG A 493 -5.54 -13.94 66.34
C ARG A 493 -4.97 -15.21 67.02
N GLU A 494 -3.76 -15.62 66.67
CA GLU A 494 -3.07 -16.77 67.28
C GLU A 494 -2.66 -16.47 68.73
N GLU A 495 -2.16 -15.27 69.02
CA GLU A 495 -1.89 -14.77 70.38
C GLU A 495 -3.16 -14.75 71.24
N PHE A 496 -4.26 -14.19 70.75
CA PHE A 496 -5.55 -14.21 71.45
C PHE A 496 -6.11 -15.64 71.60
N GLN A 497 -5.93 -16.52 70.61
CA GLN A 497 -6.33 -17.92 70.71
C GLN A 497 -5.51 -18.67 71.77
N GLN A 498 -4.21 -18.38 71.90
CA GLN A 498 -3.37 -18.95 72.95
C GLN A 498 -3.72 -18.38 74.34
N GLN A 499 -4.03 -17.08 74.45
CA GLN A 499 -4.53 -16.48 75.68
C GLN A 499 -5.86 -17.12 76.11
N ALA A 500 -6.80 -17.31 75.17
CA ALA A 500 -8.06 -17.99 75.43
C ALA A 500 -7.85 -19.45 75.87
N ALA A 501 -6.95 -20.20 75.22
CA ALA A 501 -6.61 -21.57 75.63
C ALA A 501 -6.02 -21.62 77.06
N ASN A 502 -5.13 -20.68 77.40
CA ASN A 502 -4.55 -20.57 78.74
C ASN A 502 -5.64 -20.25 79.80
N LEU A 503 -6.57 -19.34 79.49
CA LEU A 503 -7.67 -19.00 80.39
C LEU A 503 -8.65 -20.16 80.56
N THR A 504 -8.99 -20.89 79.50
CA THR A 504 -9.81 -22.11 79.59
C THR A 504 -9.15 -23.16 80.49
N ALA A 505 -7.84 -23.41 80.33
CA ALA A 505 -7.12 -24.34 81.18
C ALA A 505 -7.12 -23.94 82.67
N ILE A 506 -7.05 -22.63 82.98
CA ILE A 506 -7.20 -22.12 84.35
C ILE A 506 -8.63 -22.32 84.87
N ILE A 507 -9.64 -22.12 84.03
CA ILE A 507 -11.05 -22.36 84.38
C ILE A 507 -11.29 -23.85 84.65
N ASP A 508 -10.81 -24.75 83.79
CA ASP A 508 -10.87 -26.21 84.00
C ASP A 508 -10.19 -26.64 85.30
N GLU A 509 -9.01 -26.07 85.61
CA GLU A 509 -8.32 -26.31 86.87
C GLU A 509 -9.14 -25.82 88.08
N LYS A 510 -9.78 -24.64 87.98
CA LYS A 510 -10.63 -24.13 89.08
C LYS A 510 -11.95 -24.91 89.19
N GLU A 511 -12.53 -25.36 88.10
CA GLU A 511 -13.67 -26.27 88.11
C GLU A 511 -13.32 -27.62 88.71
N GLN A 512 -12.16 -28.21 88.41
CA GLN A 512 -11.70 -29.43 89.06
C GLN A 512 -11.53 -29.21 90.58
N ASN A 513 -10.82 -28.16 90.99
CA ASN A 513 -10.68 -27.78 92.40
C ASN A 513 -12.04 -27.58 93.10
N LEU A 514 -13.03 -26.99 92.41
CA LEU A 514 -14.39 -26.82 92.93
C LEU A 514 -15.12 -28.16 93.06
N ARG A 515 -15.10 -29.01 92.01
CA ARG A 515 -15.70 -30.36 92.02
C ARG A 515 -15.10 -31.23 93.13
N GLU A 516 -13.80 -31.10 93.41
CA GLU A 516 -13.12 -31.77 94.52
C GLU A 516 -13.54 -31.23 95.88
N LYS A 517 -13.59 -29.89 96.06
CA LYS A 517 -14.12 -29.27 97.29
C LYS A 517 -15.59 -29.63 97.54
N THR A 518 -16.43 -29.68 96.52
CA THR A 518 -17.84 -30.11 96.63
C THR A 518 -17.95 -31.56 97.08
N LYS A 519 -17.09 -32.48 96.60
CA LYS A 519 -17.04 -33.86 97.11
C LYS A 519 -16.68 -33.91 98.59
N VAL A 520 -15.71 -33.11 99.04
CA VAL A 520 -15.30 -33.03 100.45
C VAL A 520 -16.40 -32.42 101.32
N LEU A 521 -17.10 -31.38 100.84
CA LEU A 521 -18.26 -30.81 101.54
C LEU A 521 -19.40 -31.83 101.67
N LEU A 522 -19.73 -32.55 100.60
CA LEU A 522 -20.79 -33.56 100.61
C LEU A 522 -20.43 -34.75 101.53
N GLN A 523 -19.15 -35.11 101.63
CA GLN A 523 -18.66 -36.05 102.66
C GLN A 523 -18.86 -35.49 104.08
N LYS A 524 -18.58 -34.21 104.32
CA LYS A 524 -18.79 -33.56 105.63
C LYS A 524 -20.27 -33.42 105.98
N GLU A 525 -21.14 -33.15 105.02
CA GLU A 525 -22.60 -33.20 105.19
C GLU A 525 -23.06 -34.61 105.57
N GLN A 526 -22.51 -35.66 104.96
CA GLN A 526 -22.80 -37.05 105.33
C GLN A 526 -22.28 -37.44 106.73
N GLU A 527 -21.15 -36.89 107.17
CA GLU A 527 -20.66 -37.02 108.55
C GLU A 527 -21.61 -36.31 109.52
N ILE A 528 -22.03 -35.07 109.23
CA ILE A 528 -22.99 -34.32 110.05
C ILE A 528 -24.33 -35.09 110.14
N LEU A 529 -24.89 -35.57 109.03
CA LEU A 529 -26.11 -36.38 109.01
C LEU A 529 -25.96 -37.74 109.73
N GLN A 530 -24.75 -38.22 110.01
CA GLN A 530 -24.52 -39.37 110.90
C GLN A 530 -24.47 -38.94 112.36
N LEU A 531 -23.78 -37.83 112.67
CA LEU A 531 -23.71 -37.25 114.00
C LEU A 531 -25.09 -36.79 114.51
N GLU A 532 -25.92 -36.18 113.66
CA GLU A 532 -27.30 -35.80 113.97
C GLU A 532 -28.19 -37.01 114.28
N ARG A 533 -28.05 -38.12 113.52
CA ARG A 533 -28.76 -39.37 113.84
C ARG A 533 -28.27 -39.98 115.16
N GLY A 534 -26.97 -39.92 115.45
CA GLY A 534 -26.41 -40.30 116.75
C GLY A 534 -26.96 -39.43 117.89
N HIS A 535 -27.00 -38.11 117.69
CA HIS A 535 -27.53 -37.15 118.66
C HIS A 535 -29.03 -37.38 118.91
N ASN A 536 -29.86 -37.50 117.87
CA ASN A 536 -31.29 -37.77 117.99
C ASN A 536 -31.57 -39.13 118.66
N SER A 537 -30.73 -40.15 118.43
CA SER A 537 -30.80 -41.43 119.13
C SER A 537 -30.50 -41.28 120.63
N ALA A 538 -29.45 -40.52 120.99
CA ALA A 538 -29.14 -40.21 122.38
C ALA A 538 -30.23 -39.33 123.04
N LEU A 539 -30.85 -38.42 122.29
CA LEU A 539 -31.97 -37.59 122.75
C LEU A 539 -33.21 -38.43 123.06
N LEU A 540 -33.52 -39.42 122.21
CA LEU A 540 -34.56 -40.42 122.45
C LEU A 540 -34.25 -41.27 123.69
N GLN A 541 -33.01 -41.71 123.89
CA GLN A 541 -32.58 -42.44 125.09
C GLN A 541 -32.72 -41.57 126.36
N ILE A 542 -32.36 -40.29 126.30
CA ILE A 542 -32.55 -39.33 127.40
C ILE A 542 -34.04 -39.17 127.70
N HIS A 543 -34.90 -39.01 126.70
CA HIS A 543 -36.35 -38.93 126.89
C HIS A 543 -36.95 -40.22 127.47
N GLN A 544 -36.46 -41.40 127.07
CA GLN A 544 -36.88 -42.68 127.68
C GLN A 544 -36.47 -42.76 129.16
N LEU A 545 -35.22 -42.42 129.48
CA LEU A 545 -34.74 -42.39 130.86
C LEU A 545 -35.46 -41.33 131.71
N GLN A 546 -35.88 -40.20 131.12
CA GLN A 546 -36.73 -39.22 131.79
C GLN A 546 -38.12 -39.77 132.08
N ALA A 547 -38.76 -40.46 131.13
CA ALA A 547 -40.05 -41.12 131.35
C ALA A 547 -39.98 -42.24 132.41
N GLU A 548 -38.89 -43.02 132.44
CA GLU A 548 -38.62 -44.01 133.49
C GLU A 548 -38.43 -43.35 134.87
N LEU A 549 -37.70 -42.23 134.94
CA LEU A 549 -37.55 -41.45 136.17
C LEU A 549 -38.87 -40.82 136.65
N GLU A 550 -39.78 -40.47 135.73
CA GLU A 550 -41.11 -39.96 136.08
C GLU A 550 -42.05 -41.08 136.54
N ALA A 551 -42.02 -42.26 135.92
CA ALA A 551 -42.75 -43.44 136.40
C ALA A 551 -42.29 -43.90 137.79
N LEU A 552 -40.98 -43.80 138.08
CA LEU A 552 -40.43 -44.06 139.41
C LEU A 552 -40.78 -42.97 140.44
N ARG A 553 -41.12 -41.75 140.00
CA ARG A 553 -41.64 -40.68 140.87
C ARG A 553 -43.13 -40.88 141.18
N THR A 554 -43.94 -41.33 140.22
CA THR A 554 -45.37 -41.62 140.47
C THR A 554 -45.55 -42.79 141.43
N LEU A 555 -44.79 -43.89 141.27
CA LEU A 555 -44.81 -45.02 142.22
C LEU A 555 -44.45 -44.57 143.66
N LYS A 556 -43.46 -43.69 143.82
CA LYS A 556 -43.09 -43.11 145.13
C LYS A 556 -44.10 -42.10 145.68
N ALA A 557 -44.98 -41.55 144.85
CA ALA A 557 -46.07 -40.69 145.31
C ALA A 557 -47.25 -41.54 145.84
N GLU A 558 -47.46 -42.74 145.30
CA GLU A 558 -48.52 -43.66 145.74
C GLU A 558 -48.20 -44.36 147.07
N GLU A 559 -46.93 -44.72 147.32
CA GLU A 559 -46.49 -45.23 148.64
C GLU A 559 -46.53 -44.18 149.77
N ALA A 560 -46.59 -42.88 149.44
CA ALA A 560 -46.52 -41.78 150.41
C ALA A 560 -47.89 -41.27 150.91
N ALA A 561 -49.00 -41.86 150.47
CA ALA A 561 -50.35 -41.31 150.68
C ALA A 561 -51.12 -41.89 151.89
N VAL A 562 -50.50 -42.75 152.71
CA VAL A 562 -51.14 -43.48 153.82
C VAL A 562 -50.21 -43.44 155.06
N VAL A 563 -50.37 -42.55 156.04
CA VAL A 563 -51.49 -41.64 156.39
C VAL A 563 -51.00 -40.23 156.71
N ALA A 564 -51.89 -39.27 156.45
CA ALA A 564 -51.80 -37.82 156.62
C ALA A 564 -51.48 -37.26 158.04
N GLU A 565 -51.33 -35.93 158.07
CA GLU A 565 -51.34 -35.01 159.22
C GLU A 565 -50.15 -35.02 160.20
N GLN A 566 -49.16 -34.14 159.97
CA GLN A 566 -48.72 -33.14 160.97
C GLN A 566 -47.89 -31.97 160.34
N GLU A 567 -48.01 -30.76 160.91
CA GLU A 567 -47.07 -29.60 160.88
C GLU A 567 -46.73 -28.82 159.57
N ASP A 568 -47.62 -27.89 159.19
CA ASP A 568 -47.51 -26.41 159.34
C ASP A 568 -46.34 -25.53 158.78
N LEU A 569 -46.68 -24.23 158.57
CA LEU A 569 -45.86 -22.99 158.50
C LEU A 569 -44.88 -22.65 157.33
N LEU A 570 -45.36 -21.73 156.48
CA LEU A 570 -44.74 -20.44 156.07
C LEU A 570 -43.38 -20.34 155.29
N ARG A 571 -43.53 -20.00 154.00
CA ARG A 571 -43.06 -18.75 153.30
C ARG A 571 -41.55 -18.40 153.14
N LEU A 572 -41.26 -17.83 151.95
CA LEU A 572 -39.99 -17.24 151.46
C LEU A 572 -38.86 -18.28 151.29
N ARG A 573 -37.98 -18.23 150.28
CA ARG A 573 -37.34 -17.06 149.66
C ARG A 573 -36.78 -17.42 148.26
N GLY A 574 -37.00 -16.59 147.25
CA GLY A 574 -36.24 -16.60 146.00
C GLY A 574 -35.67 -15.21 145.69
N PRO A 575 -34.37 -15.11 145.38
CA PRO A 575 -33.91 -14.05 144.46
C PRO A 575 -32.62 -14.40 143.65
N LEU A 576 -32.54 -13.90 142.40
CA LEU A 576 -31.31 -13.42 141.73
C LEU A 576 -30.21 -14.48 141.39
N GLN A 577 -29.27 -14.29 140.43
CA GLN A 577 -29.06 -13.32 139.33
C GLN A 577 -27.98 -13.89 138.36
N ALA A 578 -27.53 -13.10 137.37
CA ALA A 578 -26.30 -13.29 136.57
C ALA A 578 -25.02 -13.21 137.47
N GLU A 579 -23.75 -13.19 137.01
CA GLU A 579 -23.06 -12.75 135.77
C GLU A 579 -21.72 -13.56 135.67
N ALA A 580 -21.28 -14.01 134.49
CA ALA A 580 -20.38 -13.35 133.52
C ALA A 580 -18.86 -13.29 133.86
N LEU A 581 -18.02 -13.58 132.84
CA LEU A 581 -16.55 -13.32 132.74
C LEU A 581 -15.64 -14.22 133.64
N SER A 582 -14.30 -14.31 133.48
CA SER A 582 -13.32 -13.56 132.68
C SER A 582 -12.01 -14.36 132.38
N VAL A 583 -11.10 -13.82 131.53
CA VAL A 583 -9.61 -14.03 131.50
C VAL A 583 -9.13 -15.43 131.01
N ASN A 584 -8.52 -15.54 129.81
CA ASN A 584 -7.09 -15.33 129.43
C ASN A 584 -6.14 -16.44 129.96
N GLU A 585 -5.14 -16.96 129.23
CA GLU A 585 -4.53 -16.62 127.91
C GLU A 585 -3.78 -17.88 127.32
N SER A 586 -2.78 -17.94 126.42
CA SER A 586 -1.89 -16.99 125.69
C SER A 586 -1.13 -17.66 124.52
N HIS A 587 -0.62 -16.84 123.56
CA HIS A 587 0.51 -17.11 122.62
C HIS A 587 0.34 -18.24 121.55
N VAL A 588 0.94 -18.25 120.34
CA VAL A 588 1.50 -17.26 119.37
C VAL A 588 1.84 -18.05 118.07
N MET A 589 1.91 -17.58 116.81
CA MET A 589 1.80 -16.24 116.17
C MET A 589 0.63 -16.27 115.11
N THR A 590 0.64 -15.96 113.79
CA THR A 590 1.63 -15.50 112.78
C THR A 590 0.97 -14.70 111.63
N SER A 591 1.76 -13.82 111.00
CA SER A 591 1.61 -12.98 109.76
C SER A 591 0.59 -13.32 108.64
N ARG A 592 0.10 -12.35 107.81
CA ARG A 592 0.11 -10.85 107.82
C ARG A 592 -0.65 -10.20 106.61
N ALA A 593 -1.57 -9.24 106.88
CA ALA A 593 -2.05 -8.11 106.01
C ALA A 593 -2.72 -8.41 104.62
N MET A 594 -3.57 -7.59 103.96
CA MET A 594 -4.41 -6.36 104.18
C MET A 594 -5.29 -6.13 102.89
N GLN A 595 -6.22 -5.18 102.63
CA GLN A 595 -6.76 -3.98 103.32
C GLN A 595 -8.22 -3.61 102.88
N ASP A 596 -8.76 -2.54 103.49
CA ASP A 596 -9.99 -1.71 103.26
C ASP A 596 -10.00 -0.80 101.98
N PRO A 597 -11.01 0.10 101.70
CA PRO A 597 -12.36 0.32 102.29
C PRO A 597 -13.58 0.61 101.32
N VAL A 598 -14.79 0.27 101.81
CA VAL A 598 -16.10 1.01 101.87
C VAL A 598 -16.38 2.32 101.05
N PHE A 599 -17.52 2.43 100.30
CA PHE A 599 -18.73 3.30 100.55
C PHE A 599 -19.73 3.55 99.36
N GLN A 600 -21.05 3.54 99.68
CA GLN A 600 -22.20 4.35 99.20
C GLN A 600 -22.93 4.20 97.81
N ARG A 601 -24.27 4.07 97.92
CA ARG A 601 -25.42 4.63 97.13
C ARG A 601 -25.49 4.57 95.58
N THR A 602 -26.54 3.86 95.10
CA THR A 602 -27.63 4.27 94.15
C THR A 602 -27.36 5.34 93.05
N PRO A 603 -27.87 5.17 91.81
CA PRO A 603 -29.25 4.69 91.55
C PRO A 603 -29.42 3.72 90.35
N ASN A 604 -30.68 3.61 89.90
CA ASN A 604 -31.21 2.81 88.79
C ASN A 604 -30.37 2.81 87.50
N GLY A 605 -30.48 1.74 86.71
CA GLY A 605 -29.76 1.59 85.44
C GLY A 605 -30.31 2.45 84.30
N GLU A 606 -29.42 3.12 83.58
CA GLU A 606 -29.70 3.80 82.30
C GLU A 606 -28.58 3.54 81.25
N VAL A 607 -27.92 2.37 81.33
CA VAL A 607 -26.94 1.89 80.32
C VAL A 607 -27.64 1.40 79.03
N GLY A 608 -28.82 1.95 78.73
CA GLY A 608 -29.57 1.74 77.49
C GLY A 608 -29.62 2.99 76.59
N ALA A 609 -29.03 4.11 77.01
CA ALA A 609 -29.07 5.38 76.29
C ALA A 609 -27.79 5.65 75.48
N MET A 610 -26.60 5.59 76.08
CA MET A 610 -25.37 6.00 75.38
C MET A 610 -24.95 5.02 74.30
N ASP A 611 -24.84 3.72 74.59
CA ASP A 611 -24.51 2.73 73.55
C ASP A 611 -25.58 2.67 72.45
N LEU A 612 -26.86 2.83 72.79
CA LEU A 612 -27.94 2.82 71.81
C LEU A 612 -27.93 4.08 70.94
N THR A 613 -27.67 5.27 71.49
CA THR A 613 -27.56 6.51 70.70
C THR A 613 -26.27 6.57 69.90
N GLN A 614 -25.17 5.98 70.39
CA GLN A 614 -23.93 5.83 69.63
C GLN A 614 -24.10 4.84 68.47
N LEU A 615 -24.72 3.68 68.70
CA LEU A 615 -25.03 2.71 67.63
C LEU A 615 -26.08 3.25 66.63
N GLN A 616 -27.05 4.06 67.10
CA GLN A 616 -27.97 4.79 66.22
C GLN A 616 -27.26 5.87 65.40
N LYS A 617 -26.26 6.55 65.95
CA LYS A 617 -25.45 7.55 65.25
C LYS A 617 -24.54 6.89 64.22
N GLU A 618 -23.83 5.83 64.59
CA GLU A 618 -23.04 5.03 63.65
C GLU A 618 -23.92 4.44 62.53
N LYS A 619 -25.14 4.00 62.85
CA LYS A 619 -26.14 3.62 61.84
C LYS A 619 -26.51 4.80 60.93
N GLN A 620 -26.78 5.99 61.47
CA GLN A 620 -27.09 7.18 60.66
C GLN A 620 -25.91 7.59 59.77
N ASP A 621 -24.69 7.60 60.29
CA ASP A 621 -23.48 7.91 59.53
C ASP A 621 -23.23 6.87 58.41
N LEU A 622 -23.54 5.59 58.64
CA LEU A 622 -23.49 4.53 57.62
C LEU A 622 -24.63 4.63 56.60
N GLU A 623 -25.86 4.95 57.01
CA GLU A 623 -26.98 5.24 56.11
C GLU A 623 -26.68 6.47 55.23
N GLN A 624 -26.05 7.50 55.80
CA GLN A 624 -25.62 8.70 55.11
C GLN A 624 -24.47 8.43 54.12
N GLN A 625 -23.46 7.64 54.51
CA GLN A 625 -22.45 7.14 53.57
C GLN A 625 -23.04 6.29 52.45
N LEU A 626 -24.07 5.48 52.72
CA LEU A 626 -24.77 4.70 51.69
C LEU A 626 -25.57 5.61 50.75
N LEU A 627 -26.20 6.67 51.25
CA LEU A 627 -26.86 7.68 50.42
C LEU A 627 -25.87 8.44 49.54
N GLU A 628 -24.71 8.83 50.09
CA GLU A 628 -23.64 9.49 49.33
C GLU A 628 -23.02 8.56 48.28
N LYS A 629 -22.70 7.30 48.62
CA LYS A 629 -22.22 6.31 47.65
C LYS A 629 -23.26 6.02 46.56
N ASN A 630 -24.55 5.97 46.89
CA ASN A 630 -25.63 5.88 45.90
C ASN A 630 -25.73 7.13 45.00
N LYS A 631 -25.50 8.34 45.55
CA LYS A 631 -25.44 9.59 44.79
C LYS A 631 -24.26 9.59 43.81
N THR A 632 -23.09 9.14 44.25
CA THR A 632 -21.90 8.97 43.40
C THR A 632 -22.11 7.90 42.33
N ILE A 633 -22.73 6.76 42.64
CA ILE A 633 -23.11 5.73 41.66
C ILE A 633 -24.07 6.31 40.62
N LYS A 634 -25.09 7.07 41.02
CA LYS A 634 -26.00 7.77 40.08
C LYS A 634 -25.26 8.79 39.21
N GLN A 635 -24.29 9.54 39.75
CA GLN A 635 -23.46 10.45 38.97
C GLN A 635 -22.52 9.71 37.98
N MET A 636 -21.98 8.55 38.36
CA MET A 636 -21.19 7.71 37.45
C MET A 636 -22.07 7.06 36.36
N GLN A 637 -23.28 6.62 36.70
CA GLN A 637 -24.27 6.12 35.73
C GLN A 637 -24.73 7.22 34.76
N GLN A 638 -24.95 8.44 35.27
CA GLN A 638 -25.23 9.63 34.46
C GLN A 638 -24.08 9.92 33.48
N ARG A 639 -22.83 9.99 33.96
CA ARG A 639 -21.63 10.15 33.11
C ARG A 639 -21.47 9.01 32.10
N MET A 640 -21.75 7.76 32.47
CA MET A 640 -21.71 6.62 31.55
C MET A 640 -22.80 6.70 30.47
N LEU A 641 -23.97 7.23 30.80
CA LEU A 641 -25.07 7.44 29.85
C LEU A 641 -24.80 8.64 28.93
N GLU A 642 -24.13 9.69 29.43
CA GLU A 642 -23.64 10.81 28.64
C GLU A 642 -22.49 10.38 27.71
N LEU A 643 -21.48 9.66 28.22
CA LEU A 643 -20.41 9.05 27.41
C LEU A 643 -20.97 8.13 26.31
N ARG A 644 -21.96 7.29 26.63
CA ARG A 644 -22.67 6.47 25.62
C ARG A 644 -23.36 7.33 24.57
N LYS A 645 -24.02 8.44 24.96
CA LYS A 645 -24.65 9.37 24.00
C LYS A 645 -23.63 10.12 23.15
N THR A 646 -22.45 10.44 23.67
CA THR A 646 -21.35 11.06 22.91
C THR A 646 -20.76 10.06 21.93
N LEU A 647 -20.37 8.86 22.38
CA LEU A 647 -19.89 7.77 21.53
C LEU A 647 -20.90 7.41 20.43
N GLN A 648 -22.20 7.33 20.75
CA GLN A 648 -23.24 7.03 19.76
C GLN A 648 -23.45 8.16 18.74
N LYS A 649 -23.16 9.41 19.10
CA LYS A 649 -23.16 10.56 18.17
C LYS A 649 -21.92 10.61 17.29
N GLU A 650 -20.75 10.26 17.83
CA GLU A 650 -19.47 10.26 17.11
C GLU A 650 -19.35 9.06 16.16
N LEU A 651 -19.78 7.87 16.59
CA LEU A 651 -19.73 6.65 15.76
C LEU A 651 -20.69 6.68 14.57
N LYS A 652 -21.80 7.43 14.66
CA LYS A 652 -22.72 7.73 13.54
C LYS A 652 -23.34 6.51 12.81
N ILE A 653 -23.23 5.32 13.39
CA ILE A 653 -23.76 4.05 12.87
C ILE A 653 -25.30 4.08 12.91
N ARG A 654 -25.94 3.84 11.75
CA ARG A 654 -27.37 3.50 11.66
C ARG A 654 -27.61 2.14 12.30
N PRO A 655 -28.76 1.90 12.96
CA PRO A 655 -29.11 0.58 13.47
C PRO A 655 -29.59 -0.34 12.34
N ASP A 656 -28.67 -0.77 11.46
CA ASP A 656 -28.94 -1.87 10.53
C ASP A 656 -28.97 -3.18 11.32
N ASN A 657 -30.17 -3.62 11.69
CA ASN A 657 -30.39 -4.85 12.45
C ASN A 657 -31.71 -5.52 12.02
N GLU A 658 -31.83 -5.84 10.74
CA GLU A 658 -32.93 -6.66 10.23
C GLU A 658 -32.50 -7.54 9.04
N LEU A 659 -33.03 -8.77 9.03
CA LEU A 659 -33.08 -9.72 7.91
C LEU A 659 -31.78 -10.32 7.35
N PHE A 660 -31.45 -11.51 7.85
CA PHE A 660 -31.25 -12.67 6.96
C PHE A 660 -31.78 -13.98 7.58
N GLU A 661 -33.10 -14.07 7.76
CA GLU A 661 -33.79 -15.37 7.80
C GLU A 661 -34.39 -15.66 6.42
N ALA A 662 -34.25 -16.90 5.94
CA ALA A 662 -34.68 -17.28 4.61
C ALA A 662 -36.10 -17.84 4.60
N ARG A 663 -37.01 -17.23 3.82
CA ARG A 663 -38.19 -17.96 3.31
C ARG A 663 -38.67 -17.53 1.92
N GLU A 664 -39.45 -18.43 1.34
CA GLU A 664 -39.89 -18.59 -0.04
C GLU A 664 -40.86 -17.49 -0.53
N LYS A 665 -40.86 -17.27 -1.86
CA LYS A 665 -42.00 -16.69 -2.62
C LYS A 665 -43.20 -17.69 -2.61
N PRO A 666 -44.45 -17.34 -3.00
CA PRO A 666 -44.86 -16.20 -3.86
C PRO A 666 -46.20 -15.48 -3.47
N GLY A 667 -46.64 -14.49 -4.26
CA GLY A 667 -48.05 -14.04 -4.30
C GLY A 667 -48.25 -12.53 -4.59
N PRO A 668 -49.23 -12.11 -5.42
CA PRO A 668 -49.44 -10.68 -5.78
C PRO A 668 -50.84 -10.09 -5.46
N GLU A 669 -50.91 -8.77 -5.29
CA GLU A 669 -51.97 -7.79 -5.70
C GLU A 669 -51.64 -6.42 -5.03
N MET A 670 -51.38 -5.33 -5.76
CA MET A 670 -52.28 -4.41 -6.49
C MET A 670 -53.29 -3.62 -5.64
N ALA A 671 -52.94 -2.39 -5.24
CA ALA A 671 -53.89 -1.26 -5.17
C ALA A 671 -53.19 0.12 -5.14
N ASN A 672 -53.57 0.96 -6.09
CA ASN A 672 -53.21 2.37 -6.32
C ASN A 672 -53.30 3.31 -5.10
N MET A 673 -52.45 4.35 -5.04
CA MET A 673 -52.80 5.71 -5.54
C MET A 673 -51.60 6.67 -5.51
N ALA A 674 -51.62 7.67 -6.41
CA ALA A 674 -50.63 8.72 -6.58
C ALA A 674 -51.34 10.03 -7.04
N PRO A 675 -50.69 11.22 -7.09
CA PRO A 675 -49.29 11.52 -6.78
C PRO A 675 -49.10 12.67 -5.76
N SER A 676 -47.86 12.84 -5.29
CA SER A 676 -47.35 14.11 -4.75
C SER A 676 -45.91 14.32 -5.22
N VAL A 677 -45.58 15.52 -5.69
CA VAL A 677 -44.28 15.82 -6.33
C VAL A 677 -43.29 16.34 -5.30
N THR A 678 -42.26 15.54 -5.00
CA THR A 678 -40.85 15.97 -4.79
C THR A 678 -39.96 14.74 -4.59
N ASN A 679 -39.01 14.50 -5.50
CA ASN A 679 -37.59 14.20 -5.23
C ASN A 679 -36.92 13.53 -6.44
N ASN A 680 -35.96 14.21 -7.08
CA ASN A 680 -35.14 13.64 -8.16
C ASN A 680 -33.95 12.83 -7.60
N ALA A 681 -34.20 11.95 -6.61
CA ALA A 681 -33.18 11.20 -5.89
C ALA A 681 -33.01 9.75 -6.41
N ASP A 682 -34.11 9.01 -6.59
CA ASP A 682 -34.10 7.58 -6.93
C ASP A 682 -33.47 7.25 -8.31
N LEU A 683 -33.32 8.25 -9.18
CA LEU A 683 -32.57 8.13 -10.43
C LEU A 683 -31.04 8.06 -10.22
N THR A 684 -30.56 8.05 -8.98
CA THR A 684 -29.13 7.96 -8.62
C THR A 684 -28.75 6.53 -8.24
N ASP A 685 -29.48 5.91 -7.30
CA ASP A 685 -29.34 4.48 -6.96
C ASP A 685 -29.47 3.58 -8.21
N ALA A 686 -30.49 3.84 -9.02
CA ALA A 686 -30.71 3.14 -10.29
C ALA A 686 -29.60 3.35 -11.34
N ARG A 687 -28.67 4.29 -11.11
CA ARG A 687 -27.43 4.45 -11.91
C ARG A 687 -26.21 3.84 -11.22
N GLU A 688 -26.07 3.92 -9.90
CA GLU A 688 -24.93 3.30 -9.19
C GLU A 688 -24.96 1.77 -9.26
N ILE A 689 -26.12 1.14 -9.06
CA ILE A 689 -26.33 -0.30 -9.32
C ILE A 689 -25.96 -0.63 -10.79
N ASN A 690 -26.31 0.28 -11.70
CA ASN A 690 -25.99 0.15 -13.12
C ASN A 690 -24.49 0.27 -13.38
N PHE A 691 -23.73 1.11 -12.67
CA PHE A 691 -22.29 1.27 -12.84
C PHE A 691 -21.49 0.05 -12.40
N GLU A 692 -21.86 -0.59 -11.28
CA GLU A 692 -21.18 -1.83 -10.86
C GLU A 692 -21.52 -3.01 -11.80
N TYR A 693 -22.78 -3.14 -12.20
CA TYR A 693 -23.18 -4.14 -13.20
C TYR A 693 -22.54 -3.87 -14.57
N LEU A 694 -22.50 -2.63 -15.03
CA LEU A 694 -21.81 -2.19 -16.25
C LEU A 694 -20.30 -2.51 -16.19
N LYS A 695 -19.64 -2.24 -15.06
CA LYS A 695 -18.22 -2.60 -14.86
C LYS A 695 -18.02 -4.10 -15.03
N HIS A 696 -18.90 -4.94 -14.46
CA HIS A 696 -18.85 -6.38 -14.66
C HIS A 696 -19.13 -6.79 -16.12
N VAL A 697 -20.16 -6.22 -16.76
CA VAL A 697 -20.55 -6.56 -18.14
C VAL A 697 -19.51 -6.12 -19.16
N VAL A 698 -18.89 -4.94 -19.00
CA VAL A 698 -17.80 -4.46 -19.86
C VAL A 698 -16.53 -5.29 -19.66
N LEU A 699 -16.15 -5.59 -18.41
CA LEU A 699 -15.00 -6.45 -18.13
C LEU A 699 -15.21 -7.84 -18.75
N LYS A 700 -16.40 -8.42 -18.60
CA LYS A 700 -16.78 -9.71 -19.18
C LYS A 700 -16.80 -9.66 -20.70
N PHE A 701 -17.38 -8.63 -21.32
CA PHE A 701 -17.35 -8.40 -22.77
C PHE A 701 -15.91 -8.38 -23.31
N MET A 702 -14.99 -7.71 -22.61
CA MET A 702 -13.58 -7.60 -23.00
C MET A 702 -12.73 -8.86 -22.71
N SER A 703 -13.24 -9.82 -21.93
CA SER A 703 -12.48 -11.02 -21.49
C SER A 703 -13.16 -12.37 -21.81
N CYS A 704 -14.32 -12.36 -22.45
CA CYS A 704 -15.02 -13.56 -22.92
C CYS A 704 -14.61 -13.91 -24.37
N ARG A 705 -15.06 -15.07 -24.85
CA ARG A 705 -14.84 -15.49 -26.24
C ARG A 705 -15.64 -14.61 -27.20
N GLU A 706 -15.16 -14.43 -28.42
CA GLU A 706 -15.77 -13.51 -29.39
C GLU A 706 -17.25 -13.83 -29.68
N SER A 707 -17.62 -15.12 -29.67
CA SER A 707 -19.02 -15.57 -29.83
C SER A 707 -19.91 -15.25 -28.62
N GLU A 708 -19.34 -15.18 -27.41
CA GLU A 708 -20.03 -14.74 -26.19
C GLU A 708 -20.13 -13.20 -26.16
N ALA A 709 -19.07 -12.51 -26.59
CA ALA A 709 -19.05 -11.06 -26.72
C ALA A 709 -20.15 -10.55 -27.65
N PHE A 710 -20.41 -11.24 -28.78
CA PHE A 710 -21.46 -10.86 -29.73
C PHE A 710 -22.87 -10.85 -29.09
N HIS A 711 -23.14 -11.76 -28.16
CA HIS A 711 -24.38 -11.78 -27.39
C HIS A 711 -24.42 -10.65 -26.34
N LEU A 712 -23.26 -10.32 -25.76
CA LEU A 712 -23.11 -9.23 -24.78
C LEU A 712 -23.18 -7.83 -25.39
N ILE A 713 -22.96 -7.64 -26.71
CA ILE A 713 -23.10 -6.34 -27.40
C ILE A 713 -24.44 -5.67 -27.03
N LYS A 714 -25.54 -6.43 -27.06
CA LYS A 714 -26.89 -5.89 -26.78
C LYS A 714 -27.06 -5.47 -25.32
N ALA A 715 -26.40 -6.16 -24.38
CA ALA A 715 -26.39 -5.76 -22.97
C ALA A 715 -25.55 -4.49 -22.77
N VAL A 716 -24.33 -4.45 -23.33
CA VAL A 716 -23.46 -3.26 -23.29
C VAL A 716 -24.17 -2.04 -23.88
N SER A 717 -24.85 -2.19 -25.01
CA SER A 717 -25.56 -1.10 -25.70
C SER A 717 -26.73 -0.54 -24.88
N VAL A 718 -27.48 -1.39 -24.17
CA VAL A 718 -28.55 -0.94 -23.27
C VAL A 718 -28.00 -0.27 -22.01
N LEU A 719 -26.90 -0.77 -21.45
CA LEU A 719 -26.29 -0.19 -20.24
C LEU A 719 -25.56 1.14 -20.50
N LEU A 720 -24.96 1.32 -21.69
CA LEU A 720 -24.28 2.54 -22.11
C LEU A 720 -25.15 3.51 -22.93
N ASN A 721 -26.39 3.14 -23.26
CA ASN A 721 -27.30 3.88 -24.14
C ASN A 721 -26.70 4.18 -25.52
N PHE A 722 -26.02 3.19 -26.12
CA PHE A 722 -25.50 3.30 -27.48
C PHE A 722 -26.63 3.47 -28.51
N SER A 723 -26.38 4.32 -29.51
CA SER A 723 -27.19 4.39 -30.71
C SER A 723 -27.12 3.08 -31.51
N GLN A 724 -28.08 2.88 -32.43
CA GLN A 724 -28.08 1.72 -33.32
C GLN A 724 -26.82 1.68 -34.22
N GLU A 725 -26.22 2.85 -34.49
CA GLU A 725 -25.01 3.01 -35.29
C GLU A 725 -23.76 2.56 -34.51
N GLU A 726 -23.66 2.92 -33.23
CA GLU A 726 -22.59 2.47 -32.32
C GLU A 726 -22.70 0.97 -32.01
N GLU A 727 -23.92 0.44 -31.79
CA GLU A 727 -24.14 -1.01 -31.65
C GLU A 727 -23.67 -1.77 -32.90
N ASN A 728 -23.99 -1.26 -34.09
CA ASN A 728 -23.59 -1.89 -35.35
C ASN A 728 -22.08 -1.77 -35.61
N MET A 729 -21.44 -0.65 -35.25
CA MET A 729 -19.99 -0.49 -35.34
C MET A 729 -19.25 -1.55 -34.48
N LEU A 730 -19.78 -1.90 -33.31
CA LEU A 730 -19.24 -2.96 -32.47
C LEU A 730 -19.45 -4.36 -33.07
N LYS A 731 -20.61 -4.62 -33.72
CA LYS A 731 -20.84 -5.87 -34.47
C LYS A 731 -19.88 -6.00 -35.66
N GLU A 732 -19.80 -4.99 -36.51
CA GLU A 732 -18.87 -4.95 -37.66
C GLU A 732 -17.41 -5.17 -37.22
N THR A 733 -17.01 -4.57 -36.09
CA THR A 733 -15.65 -4.73 -35.53
C THR A 733 -15.38 -6.13 -34.98
N LEU A 734 -16.40 -6.79 -34.40
CA LEU A 734 -16.28 -8.13 -33.84
C LEU A 734 -16.37 -9.21 -34.93
N GLU A 735 -17.25 -9.03 -35.93
CA GLU A 735 -17.32 -9.86 -37.13
C GLU A 735 -16.03 -9.77 -37.96
N TYR A 736 -15.43 -8.58 -38.07
CA TYR A 736 -14.10 -8.42 -38.65
C TYR A 736 -13.04 -9.25 -37.88
N LYS A 737 -13.04 -9.24 -36.55
CA LYS A 737 -12.14 -10.07 -35.74
C LYS A 737 -12.37 -11.58 -35.91
N MET A 738 -13.60 -12.01 -36.20
CA MET A 738 -13.91 -13.42 -36.51
C MET A 738 -13.56 -13.81 -37.96
N SER A 739 -13.45 -12.84 -38.88
CA SER A 739 -13.36 -13.10 -40.32
C SER A 739 -11.95 -12.96 -40.86
N TRP A 740 -11.37 -14.10 -41.28
CA TRP A 740 -10.03 -14.18 -41.87
C TRP A 740 -9.83 -13.32 -43.14
N PHE A 741 -10.93 -12.95 -43.82
CA PHE A 741 -10.90 -12.19 -45.08
C PHE A 741 -11.62 -10.82 -44.99
N GLY A 742 -11.97 -10.37 -43.80
CA GLY A 742 -12.62 -9.06 -43.61
C GLY A 742 -11.66 -7.89 -43.87
N SER A 743 -12.22 -6.77 -44.33
CA SER A 743 -11.54 -5.46 -44.25
C SER A 743 -11.87 -4.83 -42.89
N LYS A 744 -10.89 -4.16 -42.25
CA LYS A 744 -11.14 -3.45 -40.98
C LYS A 744 -12.19 -2.34 -41.22
N PRO A 745 -13.29 -2.28 -40.44
CA PRO A 745 -14.32 -1.27 -40.65
C PRO A 745 -13.76 0.15 -40.44
N ALA A 746 -14.19 1.07 -41.31
CA ALA A 746 -13.72 2.45 -41.29
C ALA A 746 -14.43 3.28 -40.19
N PRO A 747 -13.70 4.10 -39.41
CA PRO A 747 -14.30 4.89 -38.33
C PRO A 747 -15.16 6.03 -38.90
N LYS A 748 -16.48 5.79 -38.98
CA LYS A 748 -17.48 6.78 -39.42
C LYS A 748 -17.71 7.86 -38.35
N GLY A 749 -16.83 8.85 -38.32
CA GLY A 749 -16.98 10.06 -37.50
C GLY A 749 -16.51 9.91 -36.06
N SER A 750 -16.10 11.04 -35.47
CA SER A 750 -15.70 11.12 -34.07
C SER A 750 -16.93 11.18 -33.17
N ILE A 751 -16.96 10.33 -32.14
CA ILE A 751 -17.90 10.48 -31.01
C ILE A 751 -17.57 11.79 -30.30
N ARG A 752 -18.35 12.83 -30.59
CA ARG A 752 -18.22 14.14 -29.97
C ARG A 752 -18.83 14.08 -28.56
N PRO A 753 -18.10 14.38 -27.48
CA PRO A 753 -18.63 14.26 -26.13
C PRO A 753 -19.90 15.11 -25.93
N SER A 754 -20.98 14.47 -25.48
CA SER A 754 -22.31 15.08 -25.27
C SER A 754 -22.38 15.97 -24.04
N ILE A 755 -21.54 17.00 -23.97
CA ILE A 755 -21.55 18.02 -22.91
C ILE A 755 -22.54 19.12 -23.29
N SER A 756 -23.81 18.92 -22.95
CA SER A 756 -24.90 19.86 -23.24
C SER A 756 -25.03 20.94 -22.15
N ASN A 757 -24.29 22.05 -22.27
CA ASN A 757 -24.74 23.33 -21.71
C ASN A 757 -24.09 24.55 -22.42
N PRO A 758 -24.85 25.59 -22.83
CA PRO A 758 -24.31 26.67 -23.68
C PRO A 758 -23.90 27.95 -22.91
N ARG A 759 -22.78 28.54 -23.37
CA ARG A 759 -22.40 29.98 -23.28
C ARG A 759 -22.46 30.70 -21.92
N ILE A 760 -21.28 31.05 -21.39
CA ILE A 760 -20.98 32.40 -20.88
C ILE A 760 -19.56 32.79 -21.38
N PRO A 761 -19.38 33.93 -22.09
CA PRO A 761 -18.06 34.39 -22.53
C PRO A 761 -17.74 35.81 -22.00
N TRP A 762 -16.82 35.93 -21.04
CA TRP A 762 -16.32 37.21 -20.54
C TRP A 762 -14.82 37.15 -20.24
N SER A 763 -14.10 38.16 -20.75
CA SER A 763 -12.72 38.60 -20.40
C SER A 763 -11.62 37.53 -20.34
#